data_AF-A0A950UIJ1-F1
#
_entry.id   AF-A0A950UIJ1-F1
#
_cell.length_a   1.000
_cell.length_b   1.000
_cell.length_c   1.000
_cell.angle_alpha   90.00
_cell.angle_beta   90.00
_cell.angle_gamma   90.00
#
_symmetry.space_group_name_H-M   'P 1'
#
loop_
_entity.id
_entity.type
_entity.pdbx_description
1 polymer ?
#
loop_
_entity_poly.entity_id
_entity_poly.type
_entity_poly.pdbx_seq_one_letter_code
_entity_poly.pdbx_strand_id
1 'polypeptide(L)'
;MDTTLQDPLGGHVLDGRYRIESRIAVGGMATVYRAMDTRLDRVVALKVMHPALATDGEFVERFIREAKAAARLDHTNVVGVYDQGTADSYVYLAMEYVAGCTLRDILRERGALQPRAALDILEPVLAALGAAHRAGLVHRDMKPENVLIGDDGRVKVADFGLVRAVGTDTITSTGSVLGTVSYLAPEQIEHGHTDQRSDVYACGVLLYEMLTGAKPHGGDTPAQILYQHLHDDVAPPSAVVPGLAPQLDSLVTTAAARDPQERPADAVALLGLLRAARGTLTQEQLDSVPPQASGTVLGVDAEDITTVLSRTAYTAPQHPPLARTSRYQLPPDLIKHEEPPAAHHRSGSSRRGLIAVVTVLAVLLGVGAVVWYVGAGQFTSVPAVLAMSSAQAEQKLHAAGLGVSLSQSYSQTVAADHVISTDPAPGTRIRGNGTVHVVLSRGPEQINVPDLGGKPLAQAQQQLAHEGLLAGVVTKAFSDTVPVGMVISTNPPPGTPRQPGDEVTLTVSQGKAVTIPDVTGSTVSDAQQTLEAAGFTVQITGTPVYSDTVPKDSVAQENPAGGGQAAAGETITLSVSKGQQLFKVPDVTGQDVHAASKELQAAGFKVSVIQLFLTGKVFSQTPGANSMQPRNTTITLWAR
;
A
#
# COMPACT_ATOMS: atom_id res chain seq x y z
N MET A 1 -8.65 12.22 13.82
CA MET A 1 -9.00 12.84 12.53
C MET A 1 -7.88 13.80 12.19
N ASP A 2 -6.90 13.36 11.40
CA ASP A 2 -5.82 14.21 10.90
C ASP A 2 -6.33 15.00 9.69
N THR A 3 -6.39 16.32 9.80
CA THR A 3 -6.95 17.24 8.79
C THR A 3 -5.90 18.16 8.15
N THR A 4 -4.62 17.75 8.07
CA THR A 4 -3.52 18.66 7.70
C THR A 4 -2.86 18.43 6.32
N LEU A 5 -3.48 17.66 5.43
CA LEU A 5 -3.18 17.71 3.99
C LEU A 5 -4.52 17.77 3.24
N GLN A 6 -4.92 18.96 2.78
CA GLN A 6 -6.05 19.08 1.85
C GLN A 6 -5.75 18.22 0.62
N ASP A 7 -6.60 17.23 0.38
CA ASP A 7 -6.51 16.40 -0.81
C ASP A 7 -6.73 17.27 -2.05
N PRO A 8 -5.75 17.38 -2.97
CA PRO A 8 -5.83 18.29 -4.11
C PRO A 8 -7.02 18.01 -5.05
N LEU A 9 -7.65 16.83 -4.93
CA LEU A 9 -8.74 16.40 -5.79
C LEU A 9 -10.08 16.23 -5.06
N GLY A 10 -10.16 16.47 -3.75
CA GLY A 10 -11.40 16.33 -2.98
C GLY A 10 -12.49 17.30 -3.48
N GLY A 11 -13.61 16.78 -3.98
CA GLY A 11 -14.73 17.58 -4.52
C GLY A 11 -14.55 18.08 -5.96
N HIS A 12 -13.40 17.81 -6.59
CA HIS A 12 -13.17 18.13 -8.01
C HIS A 12 -13.91 17.16 -8.94
N VAL A 13 -14.29 17.65 -10.12
CA VAL A 13 -14.86 16.83 -11.19
C VAL A 13 -13.80 16.59 -12.25
N LEU A 14 -13.23 15.39 -12.27
CA LEU A 14 -12.21 14.98 -13.23
C LEU A 14 -12.86 14.64 -14.58
N ASP A 15 -12.25 15.09 -15.69
CA ASP A 15 -12.76 14.92 -17.06
C ASP A 15 -14.20 15.45 -17.28
N GLY A 16 -14.65 16.36 -16.42
CA GLY A 16 -16.05 16.83 -16.43
C GLY A 16 -17.09 15.72 -16.17
N ARG A 17 -16.67 14.53 -15.71
CA ARG A 17 -17.50 13.34 -15.56
C ARG A 17 -17.42 12.71 -14.17
N TYR A 18 -16.23 12.57 -13.62
CA TYR A 18 -16.03 11.85 -12.36
C TYR A 18 -15.92 12.83 -11.21
N ARG A 19 -16.98 12.95 -10.42
CA ARG A 19 -16.97 13.78 -9.21
C ARG A 19 -16.34 13.01 -8.07
N ILE A 20 -15.18 13.47 -7.61
CA ILE A 20 -14.43 12.81 -6.52
C ILE A 20 -15.10 13.13 -5.18
N GLU A 21 -15.51 12.10 -4.45
CA GLU A 21 -16.20 12.22 -3.17
C GLU A 21 -15.24 12.07 -1.99
N SER A 22 -14.43 11.01 -2.00
CA SER A 22 -13.48 10.72 -0.92
C SER A 22 -12.29 9.92 -1.42
N ARG A 23 -11.17 9.99 -0.70
CA ARG A 23 -10.00 9.16 -0.95
C ARG A 23 -10.14 7.81 -0.26
N ILE A 24 -9.87 6.72 -0.98
CA ILE A 24 -9.93 5.34 -0.47
C ILE A 24 -8.54 4.90 -0.02
N ALA A 25 -7.54 5.03 -0.90
CA ALA A 25 -6.19 4.53 -0.65
C ALA A 25 -5.12 5.40 -1.33
N VAL A 26 -3.93 5.44 -0.75
CA VAL A 26 -2.75 6.11 -1.33
C VAL A 26 -1.69 5.04 -1.59
N GLY A 27 -1.27 4.92 -2.85
CA GLY A 27 -0.13 4.09 -3.24
C GLY A 27 1.05 4.94 -3.72
N GLY A 28 2.21 4.31 -3.87
CA GLY A 28 3.43 4.97 -4.35
C GLY A 28 3.33 5.48 -5.79
N MET A 29 2.46 4.90 -6.62
CA MET A 29 2.31 5.24 -8.04
C MET A 29 0.98 5.93 -8.39
N ALA A 30 -0.04 5.74 -7.57
CA ALA A 30 -1.37 6.28 -7.80
C ALA A 30 -2.15 6.40 -6.49
N THR A 31 -3.15 7.28 -6.49
CA THR A 31 -4.12 7.44 -5.41
C THR A 31 -5.49 6.96 -5.90
N VAL A 32 -6.19 6.18 -5.09
CA VAL A 32 -7.52 5.63 -5.43
C VAL A 32 -8.59 6.44 -4.70
N TYR A 33 -9.56 6.93 -5.45
CA TYR A 33 -10.66 7.75 -4.98
C TYR A 33 -12.00 7.04 -5.18
N ARG A 34 -12.95 7.28 -4.29
CA ARG A 34 -14.36 7.02 -4.51
C ARG A 34 -14.92 8.21 -5.28
N ALA A 35 -15.50 7.95 -6.44
CA ALA A 35 -16.06 8.99 -7.30
C ALA A 35 -17.45 8.61 -7.80
N MET A 36 -18.28 9.61 -8.08
CA MET A 36 -19.56 9.46 -8.76
C MET A 36 -19.36 9.73 -10.26
N ASP A 37 -19.70 8.75 -11.10
CA ASP A 37 -19.80 8.95 -12.55
C ASP A 37 -21.11 9.68 -12.86
N THR A 38 -21.03 10.99 -13.16
CA THR A 38 -22.20 11.85 -13.35
C THR A 38 -22.95 11.60 -14.66
N ARG A 39 -22.41 10.77 -15.57
CA ARG A 39 -23.10 10.39 -16.82
C ARG A 39 -23.94 9.13 -16.67
N LEU A 40 -23.50 8.22 -15.82
CA LEU A 40 -24.13 6.90 -15.61
C LEU A 40 -24.77 6.76 -14.23
N ASP A 41 -24.70 7.81 -13.39
CA ASP A 41 -25.20 7.86 -12.02
C ASP A 41 -24.81 6.63 -11.17
N ARG A 42 -23.52 6.28 -11.22
CA ARG A 42 -22.96 5.15 -10.47
C ARG A 42 -21.67 5.51 -9.75
N VAL A 43 -21.45 4.86 -8.61
CA VAL A 43 -20.21 4.98 -7.85
C VAL A 43 -19.11 4.14 -8.50
N VAL A 44 -17.93 4.72 -8.67
CA VAL A 44 -16.75 4.10 -9.27
C VAL A 44 -15.52 4.32 -8.38
N ALA A 45 -14.55 3.42 -8.49
CA ALA A 45 -13.22 3.61 -7.94
C ALA A 45 -12.33 4.24 -9.01
N LEU A 46 -11.79 5.42 -8.73
CA LEU A 46 -10.98 6.19 -9.67
C LEU A 46 -9.52 6.17 -9.22
N LYS A 47 -8.68 5.41 -9.94
CA LYS A 47 -7.23 5.36 -9.69
C LYS A 47 -6.54 6.45 -10.50
N VAL A 48 -6.01 7.45 -9.81
CA VAL A 48 -5.37 8.63 -10.40
C VAL A 48 -3.86 8.53 -10.19
N MET A 49 -3.08 8.56 -11.27
CA MET A 49 -1.62 8.51 -11.22
C MET A 49 -1.05 9.79 -10.59
N HIS A 50 0.02 9.66 -9.81
CA HIS A 50 0.71 10.83 -9.25
C HIS A 50 1.31 11.71 -10.36
N PRO A 51 1.18 13.06 -10.29
CA PRO A 51 1.68 13.96 -11.34
C PRO A 51 3.16 13.78 -11.71
N ALA A 52 3.99 13.40 -10.74
CA ALA A 52 5.42 13.15 -10.98
C ALA A 52 5.65 12.03 -12.01
N LEU A 53 4.84 10.97 -11.98
CA LEU A 53 4.93 9.84 -12.90
C LEU A 53 4.19 10.10 -14.23
N ALA A 54 3.22 11.02 -14.22
CA ALA A 54 2.50 11.41 -15.42
C ALA A 54 3.36 12.20 -16.43
N THR A 55 4.53 12.70 -16.00
CA THR A 55 5.49 13.38 -16.89
C THR A 55 6.36 12.43 -17.71
N ASP A 56 6.45 11.15 -17.32
CA ASP A 56 7.18 10.12 -18.05
C ASP A 56 6.26 9.44 -19.07
N GLY A 57 6.43 9.80 -20.35
CA GLY A 57 5.63 9.25 -21.45
C GLY A 57 5.73 7.73 -21.59
N GLU A 58 6.88 7.12 -21.28
CA GLU A 58 7.03 5.66 -21.39
C GLU A 58 6.24 4.94 -20.29
N PHE A 59 6.23 5.52 -19.08
CA PHE A 59 5.47 5.01 -17.95
C PHE A 59 3.96 5.11 -18.20
N VAL A 60 3.50 6.25 -18.73
CA VAL A 60 2.08 6.48 -19.08
C VAL A 60 1.61 5.51 -20.17
N GLU A 61 2.38 5.33 -21.25
CA GLU A 61 2.04 4.39 -22.31
C GLU A 61 1.93 2.95 -21.80
N ARG A 62 2.86 2.54 -20.92
CA ARG A 62 2.85 1.22 -20.28
C ARG A 62 1.63 1.04 -19.38
N PHE A 63 1.35 2.01 -18.52
CA PHE A 63 0.19 2.01 -17.64
C PHE A 63 -1.12 1.88 -18.43
N ILE A 64 -1.28 2.65 -19.51
CA ILE A 64 -2.46 2.57 -20.39
C ILE A 64 -2.55 1.20 -21.07
N ARG A 65 -1.42 0.65 -21.53
CA ARG A 65 -1.39 -0.68 -22.17
C ARG A 65 -1.81 -1.79 -21.21
N GLU A 66 -1.33 -1.75 -19.97
CA GLU A 66 -1.66 -2.72 -18.92
C GLU A 66 -3.11 -2.59 -18.47
N ALA A 67 -3.60 -1.35 -18.29
CA ALA A 67 -5.01 -1.08 -18.01
C ALA A 67 -5.95 -1.60 -19.11
N LYS A 68 -5.58 -1.42 -20.39
CA LYS A 68 -6.34 -1.97 -21.54
C LYS A 68 -6.32 -3.49 -21.58
N ALA A 69 -5.24 -4.11 -21.12
CA ALA A 69 -5.16 -5.57 -21.03
C ALA A 69 -6.06 -6.09 -19.91
N ALA A 70 -6.04 -5.45 -18.73
CA ALA A 70 -6.92 -5.76 -17.61
C ALA A 70 -8.41 -5.55 -17.95
N ALA A 71 -8.75 -4.52 -18.72
CA ALA A 71 -10.13 -4.25 -19.16
C ALA A 71 -10.74 -5.32 -20.08
N ARG A 72 -9.91 -6.21 -20.66
CA ARG A 72 -10.40 -7.34 -21.47
C ARG A 72 -10.80 -8.54 -20.62
N LEU A 73 -10.49 -8.54 -19.33
CA LEU A 73 -10.88 -9.61 -18.42
C LEU A 73 -12.31 -9.38 -17.94
N ASP A 74 -13.22 -10.20 -18.47
CA ASP A 74 -14.57 -10.33 -17.94
C ASP A 74 -14.67 -11.58 -17.07
N HIS A 75 -14.71 -11.38 -15.75
CA HIS A 75 -14.85 -12.46 -14.78
C HIS A 75 -15.48 -11.94 -13.48
N THR A 76 -16.38 -12.73 -12.89
CA THR A 76 -17.11 -12.35 -11.65
C THR A 76 -16.17 -11.95 -10.50
N ASN A 77 -15.02 -12.62 -10.40
CA ASN A 77 -14.02 -12.40 -9.34
C ASN A 77 -12.86 -11.48 -9.75
N VAL A 78 -12.99 -10.74 -10.85
CA VAL A 78 -12.05 -9.68 -11.24
C VAL A 78 -12.75 -8.33 -11.09
N VAL A 79 -12.04 -7.31 -10.61
CA VAL A 79 -12.54 -5.94 -10.59
C VAL A 79 -12.64 -5.41 -12.01
N GLY A 80 -13.85 -5.02 -12.43
CA GLY A 80 -14.07 -4.49 -13.77
C GLY A 80 -13.36 -3.15 -13.99
N VAL A 81 -12.72 -2.99 -15.14
CA VAL A 81 -12.20 -1.69 -15.60
C VAL A 81 -13.19 -1.11 -16.60
N TYR A 82 -13.73 0.08 -16.31
CA TYR A 82 -14.78 0.68 -17.11
C TYR A 82 -14.27 1.68 -18.14
N ASP A 83 -13.29 2.49 -17.77
CA ASP A 83 -12.81 3.57 -18.62
C ASP A 83 -11.40 4.00 -18.22
N GLN A 84 -10.72 4.66 -19.15
CA GLN A 84 -9.42 5.29 -18.91
C GLN A 84 -9.40 6.67 -19.58
N GLY A 85 -8.67 7.61 -19.02
CA GLY A 85 -8.56 8.93 -19.61
C GLY A 85 -7.42 9.77 -19.05
N THR A 86 -7.26 10.92 -19.66
CA THR A 86 -6.29 11.95 -19.27
C THR A 86 -7.04 13.26 -19.13
N ALA A 87 -7.00 13.86 -17.95
CA ALA A 87 -7.62 15.15 -17.67
C ALA A 87 -6.59 16.07 -17.01
N ASP A 88 -6.39 17.25 -17.59
CA ASP A 88 -5.34 18.20 -17.18
C ASP A 88 -3.95 17.54 -17.16
N SER A 89 -3.33 17.41 -15.99
CA SER A 89 -2.05 16.73 -15.77
C SER A 89 -2.20 15.31 -15.20
N TYR A 90 -3.42 14.79 -15.11
CA TYR A 90 -3.71 13.52 -14.45
C TYR A 90 -4.09 12.44 -15.45
N VAL A 91 -3.45 11.28 -15.32
CA VAL A 91 -3.86 10.04 -15.98
C VAL A 91 -4.70 9.25 -14.97
N TYR A 92 -5.88 8.78 -15.38
CA TYR A 92 -6.77 8.06 -14.49
C TYR A 92 -7.35 6.78 -15.12
N LEU A 93 -7.75 5.87 -14.24
CA LEU A 93 -8.44 4.63 -14.55
C LEU A 93 -9.72 4.54 -13.71
N ALA A 94 -10.87 4.46 -14.36
CA ALA A 94 -12.16 4.27 -13.72
C ALA A 94 -12.49 2.77 -13.65
N MET A 95 -12.69 2.28 -12.43
CA MET A 95 -12.86 0.88 -12.10
C MET A 95 -14.15 0.66 -11.30
N GLU A 96 -14.58 -0.59 -11.22
CA GLU A 96 -15.65 -1.03 -10.34
C GLU A 96 -15.32 -0.69 -8.88
N TYR A 97 -16.25 -0.02 -8.22
CA TYR A 97 -16.17 0.20 -6.78
C TYR A 97 -16.73 -1.02 -6.05
N VAL A 98 -15.88 -1.71 -5.31
CA VAL A 98 -16.28 -2.81 -4.42
C VAL A 98 -16.45 -2.22 -3.01
N ALA A 99 -17.69 -2.14 -2.55
CA ALA A 99 -17.99 -1.75 -1.17
C ALA A 99 -17.66 -2.91 -0.22
N GLY A 100 -16.72 -2.70 0.68
CA GLY A 100 -16.22 -3.72 1.61
C GLY A 100 -14.81 -3.41 2.07
N CYS A 101 -14.05 -4.45 2.42
CA CYS A 101 -12.67 -4.33 2.93
C CYS A 101 -11.68 -5.16 2.12
N THR A 102 -10.38 -4.94 2.37
CA THR A 102 -9.32 -5.76 1.78
C THR A 102 -9.05 -6.99 2.64
N LEU A 103 -8.47 -8.05 2.07
CA LEU A 103 -8.01 -9.21 2.85
C LEU A 103 -6.98 -8.79 3.91
N ARG A 104 -6.18 -7.73 3.65
CA ARG A 104 -5.26 -7.18 4.65
C ARG A 104 -5.99 -6.70 5.90
N ASP A 105 -7.12 -6.01 5.73
CA ASP A 105 -7.91 -5.48 6.85
C ASP A 105 -8.47 -6.64 7.69
N ILE A 106 -8.98 -7.69 7.03
CA ILE A 106 -9.47 -8.89 7.72
C ILE A 106 -8.35 -9.57 8.51
N LEU A 107 -7.15 -9.73 7.93
CA LEU A 107 -6.01 -10.34 8.63
C LEU A 107 -5.53 -9.49 9.80
N ARG A 108 -5.62 -8.15 9.71
CA ARG A 108 -5.30 -7.26 10.84
C ARG A 108 -6.30 -7.40 11.99
N GLU A 109 -7.58 -7.54 11.67
CA GLU A 109 -8.65 -7.65 12.68
C GLU A 109 -8.71 -9.05 13.32
N ARG A 110 -8.60 -10.10 12.50
CA ARG A 110 -8.80 -11.49 12.94
C ARG A 110 -7.49 -12.22 13.25
N GLY A 111 -6.35 -11.75 12.76
CA GLY A 111 -5.08 -12.46 12.83
C GLY A 111 -5.04 -13.62 11.83
N ALA A 112 -5.60 -14.77 12.22
CA ALA A 112 -5.70 -15.97 11.40
C ALA A 112 -7.15 -16.34 11.06
N LEU A 113 -7.33 -17.07 9.97
CA LEU A 113 -8.62 -17.53 9.45
C LEU A 113 -8.77 -19.05 9.60
N GLN A 114 -10.00 -19.50 9.85
CA GLN A 114 -10.34 -20.91 9.77
C GLN A 114 -10.09 -21.45 8.36
N PRO A 115 -9.69 -22.72 8.20
CA PRO A 115 -9.45 -23.30 6.89
C PRO A 115 -10.63 -23.16 5.93
N ARG A 116 -11.88 -23.27 6.41
CA ARG A 116 -13.07 -23.02 5.58
C ARG A 116 -13.05 -21.63 4.96
N ALA A 117 -12.88 -20.59 5.78
CA ALA A 117 -12.85 -19.21 5.34
C ALA A 117 -11.67 -18.91 4.40
N ALA A 118 -10.48 -19.43 4.73
CA ALA A 118 -9.29 -19.27 3.88
C ALA A 118 -9.49 -19.88 2.48
N LEU A 119 -10.09 -21.07 2.40
CA LEU A 119 -10.40 -21.73 1.13
C LEU A 119 -11.55 -21.04 0.36
N ASP A 120 -12.56 -20.53 1.07
CA ASP A 120 -13.66 -19.76 0.48
C ASP A 120 -13.19 -18.43 -0.13
N ILE A 121 -12.11 -17.85 0.39
CA ILE A 121 -11.47 -16.66 -0.20
C ILE A 121 -10.54 -17.05 -1.35
N LEU A 122 -9.72 -18.09 -1.17
CA LEU A 122 -8.70 -18.48 -2.15
C LEU A 122 -9.29 -19.06 -3.43
N GLU A 123 -10.40 -19.81 -3.36
CA GLU A 123 -11.03 -20.40 -4.54
C GLU A 123 -11.47 -19.34 -5.58
N PRO A 124 -12.22 -18.28 -5.21
CA PRO A 124 -12.49 -17.14 -6.09
C PRO A 124 -11.23 -16.44 -6.63
N VAL A 125 -10.20 -16.26 -5.81
CA VAL A 125 -8.93 -15.63 -6.22
C VAL A 125 -8.24 -16.46 -7.31
N LEU A 126 -8.14 -17.77 -7.12
CA LEU A 126 -7.56 -18.67 -8.12
C LEU A 126 -8.42 -18.77 -9.37
N ALA A 127 -9.75 -18.67 -9.26
CA ALA A 127 -10.63 -18.59 -10.42
C ALA A 127 -10.37 -17.32 -11.25
N ALA A 128 -10.20 -16.17 -10.59
CA ALA A 128 -9.84 -14.90 -11.23
C ALA A 128 -8.48 -14.97 -11.94
N LEU A 129 -7.44 -15.44 -11.23
CA LEU A 129 -6.10 -15.62 -11.81
C LEU A 129 -6.11 -16.65 -12.94
N GLY A 130 -6.87 -17.74 -12.80
CA GLY A 130 -7.01 -18.75 -13.84
C GLY A 130 -7.70 -18.21 -15.11
N ALA A 131 -8.60 -17.22 -14.98
CA ALA A 131 -9.15 -16.50 -16.13
C ALA A 131 -8.09 -15.59 -16.77
N ALA A 132 -7.32 -14.87 -15.97
CA ALA A 132 -6.21 -14.03 -16.43
C ALA A 132 -5.12 -14.83 -17.17
N HIS A 133 -4.68 -15.94 -16.60
CA HIS A 133 -3.64 -16.79 -17.15
C HIS A 133 -4.05 -17.38 -18.51
N ARG A 134 -5.32 -17.78 -18.67
CA ARG A 134 -5.88 -18.23 -19.96
C ARG A 134 -5.94 -17.12 -21.01
N ALA A 135 -6.08 -15.87 -20.58
CA ALA A 135 -5.99 -14.69 -21.43
C ALA A 135 -4.54 -14.24 -21.71
N GLY A 136 -3.53 -14.98 -21.19
CA GLY A 136 -2.11 -14.64 -21.34
C GLY A 136 -1.65 -13.50 -20.43
N LEU A 137 -2.40 -13.19 -19.38
CA LEU A 137 -2.10 -12.14 -18.41
C LEU A 137 -1.59 -12.75 -17.11
N VAL A 138 -0.57 -12.13 -16.53
CA VAL A 138 0.02 -12.47 -15.23
C VAL A 138 -0.15 -11.26 -14.32
N HIS A 139 -0.57 -11.47 -13.08
CA HIS A 139 -0.87 -10.42 -12.12
C HIS A 139 0.39 -9.74 -11.57
N ARG A 140 1.42 -10.53 -11.20
CA ARG A 140 2.77 -10.11 -10.74
C ARG A 140 2.88 -9.44 -9.37
N ASP A 141 1.76 -8.98 -8.81
CA ASP A 141 1.71 -8.32 -7.49
C ASP A 141 0.57 -8.89 -6.61
N MET A 142 0.43 -10.22 -6.55
CA MET A 142 -0.60 -10.82 -5.70
C MET A 142 -0.27 -10.66 -4.21
N LYS A 143 -1.17 -10.02 -3.46
CA LYS A 143 -1.02 -9.69 -2.03
C LYS A 143 -2.39 -9.41 -1.38
N PRO A 144 -2.51 -9.40 -0.04
CA PRO A 144 -3.80 -9.23 0.62
C PRO A 144 -4.49 -7.89 0.31
N GLU A 145 -3.74 -6.85 0.01
CA GLU A 145 -4.25 -5.53 -0.34
C GLU A 145 -5.00 -5.53 -1.70
N ASN A 146 -4.67 -6.47 -2.58
CA ASN A 146 -5.26 -6.60 -3.92
C ASN A 146 -6.45 -7.59 -3.97
N VAL A 147 -6.79 -8.20 -2.83
CA VAL A 147 -7.97 -9.06 -2.68
C VAL A 147 -9.05 -8.30 -1.93
N LEU A 148 -10.11 -7.94 -2.65
CA LEU A 148 -11.26 -7.18 -2.13
C LEU A 148 -12.39 -8.14 -1.76
N ILE A 149 -13.00 -7.91 -0.62
CA ILE A 149 -14.12 -8.70 -0.10
C ILE A 149 -15.29 -7.74 0.07
N GLY A 150 -16.30 -7.91 -0.77
CA GLY A 150 -17.50 -7.09 -0.76
C GLY A 150 -18.39 -7.38 0.44
N ASP A 151 -19.22 -6.41 0.81
CA ASP A 151 -20.24 -6.56 1.87
C ASP A 151 -21.26 -7.68 1.56
N ASP A 152 -21.40 -8.04 0.28
CA ASP A 152 -22.21 -9.16 -0.20
C ASP A 152 -21.49 -10.52 -0.15
N GLY A 153 -20.27 -10.55 0.37
CA GLY A 153 -19.42 -11.74 0.49
C GLY A 153 -18.69 -12.12 -0.80
N ARG A 154 -18.79 -11.34 -1.88
CA ARG A 154 -18.05 -11.64 -3.11
C ARG A 154 -16.58 -11.25 -2.97
N VAL A 155 -15.71 -12.14 -3.42
CA VAL A 155 -14.27 -11.90 -3.49
C VAL A 155 -13.89 -11.48 -4.90
N LYS A 156 -13.15 -10.38 -5.01
CA LYS A 156 -12.66 -9.82 -6.28
C LYS A 156 -11.18 -9.48 -6.20
N VAL A 157 -10.44 -9.75 -7.27
CA VAL A 157 -9.02 -9.40 -7.41
C VAL A 157 -8.90 -8.08 -8.17
N ALA A 158 -8.17 -7.14 -7.59
CA ALA A 158 -7.89 -5.82 -8.14
C ALA A 158 -6.44 -5.70 -8.64
N ASP A 159 -6.13 -4.64 -9.38
CA ASP A 159 -4.74 -4.24 -9.71
C ASP A 159 -3.90 -5.23 -10.52
N PHE A 160 -4.51 -5.85 -11.54
CA PHE A 160 -3.79 -6.67 -12.52
C PHE A 160 -2.67 -5.91 -13.22
N GLY A 161 -1.44 -6.17 -12.79
CA GLY A 161 -0.21 -5.85 -13.51
C GLY A 161 -0.05 -4.38 -13.93
N LEU A 162 -0.48 -3.40 -13.13
CA LEU A 162 -0.42 -1.96 -13.44
C LEU A 162 0.95 -1.31 -13.11
N VAL A 163 2.04 -1.94 -13.56
CA VAL A 163 3.45 -1.51 -13.50
C VAL A 163 4.27 -2.01 -12.29
N ARG A 164 5.17 -2.97 -12.56
CA ARG A 164 6.50 -3.05 -11.91
C ARG A 164 7.55 -2.89 -12.98
N ALA A 165 8.25 -1.76 -12.98
CA ALA A 165 9.58 -1.72 -13.53
C ALA A 165 10.47 -2.50 -12.56
N VAL A 166 10.99 -3.65 -12.98
CA VAL A 166 12.27 -4.13 -12.43
C VAL A 166 13.34 -3.30 -13.13
N GLY A 167 13.37 -2.01 -12.79
CA GLY A 167 14.57 -1.20 -12.87
C GLY A 167 15.22 -1.30 -11.50
N THR A 168 16.52 -1.57 -11.47
CA THR A 168 17.33 -1.57 -10.24
C THR A 168 17.20 -0.27 -9.42
N ASP A 169 16.71 0.80 -10.05
CA ASP A 169 16.58 2.15 -9.48
C ASP A 169 15.24 2.43 -8.79
N THR A 170 14.23 1.57 -8.94
CA THR A 170 12.88 1.77 -8.37
C THR A 170 12.65 1.08 -7.03
N ILE A 171 13.59 0.25 -6.57
CA ILE A 171 13.52 -0.40 -5.24
C ILE A 171 13.99 0.56 -4.12
N THR A 172 14.62 1.68 -4.47
CA THR A 172 15.33 2.58 -3.54
C THR A 172 14.56 3.84 -3.14
N SER A 173 13.30 4.02 -3.54
CA SER A 173 12.52 5.22 -3.16
C SER A 173 11.36 4.89 -2.22
N THR A 174 11.45 5.47 -1.03
CA THR A 174 10.38 5.77 -0.05
C THR A 174 9.71 4.61 0.70
N GLY A 175 9.58 4.78 2.03
CA GLY A 175 9.28 3.76 3.03
C GLY A 175 7.86 3.18 3.04
N SER A 176 7.16 3.13 1.89
CA SER A 176 5.95 2.30 1.70
C SER A 176 6.26 0.91 1.14
N VAL A 177 7.52 0.62 0.79
CA VAL A 177 7.97 -0.64 0.16
C VAL A 177 8.06 -1.82 1.14
N LEU A 178 8.04 -1.55 2.46
CA LEU A 178 8.22 -2.56 3.51
C LEU A 178 7.21 -3.73 3.44
N GLY A 179 5.98 -3.48 2.95
CA GLY A 179 4.92 -4.49 2.87
C GLY A 179 4.89 -5.34 1.60
N THR A 180 5.49 -4.87 0.50
CA THR A 180 5.31 -5.47 -0.85
C THR A 180 6.28 -6.62 -1.11
N VAL A 181 7.42 -6.67 -0.42
CA VAL A 181 8.44 -7.70 -0.65
C VAL A 181 8.05 -9.08 -0.12
N SER A 182 7.10 -9.18 0.80
CA SER A 182 6.75 -10.44 1.49
C SER A 182 6.03 -11.49 0.63
N TYR A 183 5.57 -11.14 -0.57
CA TYR A 183 4.85 -12.04 -1.47
C TYR A 183 5.58 -12.26 -2.81
N LEU A 184 6.80 -11.74 -2.92
CA LEU A 184 7.61 -11.86 -4.12
C LEU A 184 8.06 -13.31 -4.32
N ALA A 185 7.88 -13.82 -5.54
CA ALA A 185 8.41 -15.12 -5.89
C ALA A 185 9.94 -15.03 -6.13
N PRO A 186 10.70 -16.10 -5.79
CA PRO A 186 12.17 -16.11 -5.89
C PRO A 186 12.70 -15.68 -7.26
N GLU A 187 12.07 -16.16 -8.34
CA GLU A 187 12.47 -15.86 -9.71
C GLU A 187 12.28 -14.37 -10.09
N GLN A 188 11.33 -13.68 -9.46
CA GLN A 188 11.14 -12.24 -9.66
C GLN A 188 12.31 -11.45 -9.06
N ILE A 189 12.95 -11.98 -8.03
CA ILE A 189 14.08 -11.36 -7.32
C ILE A 189 15.38 -11.62 -8.08
N GLU A 190 15.61 -12.86 -8.54
CA GLU A 190 16.88 -13.23 -9.21
C GLU A 190 16.98 -12.70 -10.64
N HIS A 191 15.92 -12.84 -11.44
CA HIS A 191 15.98 -12.68 -12.88
C HIS A 191 15.06 -11.58 -13.40
N GLY A 192 14.14 -11.06 -12.56
CA GLY A 192 13.11 -10.10 -12.97
C GLY A 192 12.09 -10.65 -13.97
N HIS A 193 12.22 -11.92 -14.37
CA HIS A 193 11.28 -12.61 -15.23
C HIS A 193 10.11 -13.16 -14.38
N THR A 194 8.89 -12.98 -14.88
CA THR A 194 7.66 -13.38 -14.18
C THR A 194 6.80 -14.18 -15.15
N ASP A 195 6.31 -15.33 -14.71
CA ASP A 195 5.35 -16.15 -15.44
C ASP A 195 4.14 -16.46 -14.55
N GLN A 196 3.21 -17.31 -15.01
CA GLN A 196 2.02 -17.66 -14.23
C GLN A 196 2.35 -18.29 -12.86
N ARG A 197 3.53 -18.87 -12.70
CA ARG A 197 3.93 -19.60 -11.49
C ARG A 197 4.41 -18.66 -10.39
N SER A 198 4.75 -17.42 -10.74
CA SER A 198 5.01 -16.36 -9.76
C SER A 198 3.73 -16.00 -9.00
N ASP A 199 2.58 -15.92 -9.69
CA ASP A 199 1.28 -15.68 -9.03
C ASP A 199 0.86 -16.88 -8.16
N VAL A 200 1.16 -18.11 -8.61
CA VAL A 200 0.93 -19.34 -7.84
C VAL A 200 1.73 -19.33 -6.53
N TYR A 201 2.99 -18.91 -6.56
CA TYR A 201 3.83 -18.76 -5.36
C TYR A 201 3.22 -17.75 -4.39
N ALA A 202 2.85 -16.56 -4.88
CA ALA A 202 2.22 -15.54 -4.06
C ALA A 202 0.89 -16.03 -3.44
N CYS A 203 0.10 -16.83 -4.16
CA CYS A 203 -1.09 -17.49 -3.60
C CYS A 203 -0.76 -18.51 -2.49
N GLY A 204 0.36 -19.23 -2.60
CA GLY A 204 0.84 -20.12 -1.55
C GLY A 204 1.21 -19.35 -0.27
N VAL A 205 1.92 -18.23 -0.41
CA VAL A 205 2.26 -17.32 0.69
C VAL A 205 0.99 -16.70 1.32
N LEU A 206 0.03 -16.27 0.50
CA LEU A 206 -1.27 -15.78 0.95
C LEU A 206 -2.02 -16.83 1.78
N LEU A 207 -2.04 -18.09 1.32
CA LEU A 207 -2.69 -19.18 2.04
C LEU A 207 -2.00 -19.47 3.37
N TYR A 208 -0.66 -19.47 3.40
CA TYR A 208 0.10 -19.63 4.63
C TYR A 208 -0.27 -18.54 5.66
N GLU A 209 -0.30 -17.28 5.25
CA GLU A 209 -0.63 -16.16 6.14
C GLU A 209 -2.08 -16.22 6.60
N MET A 210 -3.03 -16.58 5.74
CA MET A 210 -4.43 -16.76 6.14
C MET A 210 -4.60 -17.85 7.20
N LEU A 211 -3.86 -18.97 7.10
CA LEU A 211 -4.00 -20.09 8.03
C LEU A 211 -3.24 -19.86 9.35
N THR A 212 -2.10 -19.19 9.30
CA THR A 212 -1.21 -19.05 10.46
C THR A 212 -1.32 -17.70 11.16
N GLY A 213 -1.80 -16.67 10.47
CA GLY A 213 -1.81 -15.27 10.93
C GLY A 213 -0.47 -14.56 10.80
N ALA A 214 0.58 -15.26 10.34
CA ALA A 214 1.92 -14.73 10.19
C ALA A 214 2.45 -15.00 8.77
N LYS A 215 3.34 -14.13 8.30
CA LYS A 215 4.04 -14.33 7.02
C LYS A 215 5.10 -15.45 7.19
N PRO A 216 5.38 -16.25 6.16
CA PRO A 216 6.35 -17.35 6.26
C PRO A 216 7.78 -16.84 6.43
N HIS A 217 8.10 -15.72 5.77
CA HIS A 217 9.39 -15.05 5.85
C HIS A 217 9.20 -13.68 6.52
N GLY A 218 10.09 -13.37 7.46
CA GLY A 218 10.02 -12.19 8.31
C GLY A 218 11.42 -11.67 8.61
N GLY A 219 11.51 -10.35 8.74
CA GLY A 219 12.77 -9.67 9.03
C GLY A 219 12.55 -8.18 9.21
N ASP A 220 13.50 -7.53 9.89
CA ASP A 220 13.44 -6.10 10.16
C ASP A 220 13.78 -5.27 8.91
N THR A 221 14.40 -5.91 7.90
CA THR A 221 14.78 -5.27 6.64
C THR A 221 14.17 -5.98 5.43
N PRO A 222 13.77 -5.25 4.37
CA PRO A 222 13.29 -5.85 3.12
C PRO A 222 14.29 -6.82 2.48
N ALA A 223 15.58 -6.51 2.56
CA ALA A 223 16.64 -7.37 2.00
C ALA A 223 16.70 -8.73 2.69
N GLN A 224 16.47 -8.80 4.01
CA GLN A 224 16.41 -10.06 4.75
C GLN A 224 15.23 -10.92 4.28
N ILE A 225 14.06 -10.32 4.10
CA ILE A 225 12.87 -11.02 3.61
C ILE A 225 13.12 -11.55 2.18
N LEU A 226 13.72 -10.73 1.30
CA LEU A 226 14.10 -11.16 -0.06
C LEU A 226 15.11 -12.31 -0.03
N TYR A 227 16.12 -12.23 0.84
CA TYR A 227 17.12 -13.30 1.00
C TYR A 227 16.47 -14.61 1.43
N GLN A 228 15.52 -14.55 2.37
CA GLN A 228 14.78 -15.73 2.83
C GLN A 228 13.94 -16.35 1.71
N HIS A 229 13.23 -15.54 0.90
CA HIS A 229 12.51 -16.08 -0.27
C HIS A 229 13.45 -16.84 -1.23
N LEU A 230 14.71 -16.40 -1.37
CA LEU A 230 15.71 -17.06 -2.23
C LEU A 230 16.31 -18.33 -1.60
N HIS A 231 16.53 -18.35 -0.29
CA HIS A 231 17.38 -19.35 0.36
C HIS A 231 16.67 -20.27 1.36
N ASP A 232 15.45 -19.94 1.78
CA ASP A 232 14.68 -20.71 2.76
C ASP A 232 13.38 -21.22 2.12
N ASP A 233 13.02 -22.48 2.39
CA ASP A 233 11.72 -23.01 1.98
C ASP A 233 10.61 -22.48 2.88
N VAL A 234 9.40 -22.31 2.33
CA VAL A 234 8.22 -22.01 3.12
C VAL A 234 7.86 -23.24 3.96
N ALA A 235 7.88 -23.07 5.29
CA ALA A 235 7.52 -24.11 6.22
C ALA A 235 6.03 -24.53 6.06
N PRO A 236 5.67 -25.78 6.42
CA PRO A 236 4.28 -26.18 6.46
C PRO A 236 3.51 -25.38 7.54
N PRO A 237 2.29 -24.89 7.25
CA PRO A 237 1.43 -24.21 8.23
C PRO A 237 1.26 -24.95 9.55
N SER A 238 1.22 -26.29 9.54
CA SER A 238 1.10 -27.10 10.75
C SER A 238 2.29 -26.97 11.72
N ALA A 239 3.44 -26.49 11.26
CA ALA A 239 4.59 -26.19 12.12
C ALA A 239 4.31 -25.00 13.05
N VAL A 240 3.50 -24.03 12.60
CA VAL A 240 3.11 -22.85 13.40
C VAL A 240 1.77 -23.07 14.10
N VAL A 241 0.83 -23.76 13.45
CA VAL A 241 -0.49 -24.08 13.99
C VAL A 241 -0.68 -25.60 14.08
N PRO A 242 -0.31 -26.23 15.21
CA PRO A 242 -0.52 -27.65 15.41
C PRO A 242 -1.99 -28.04 15.28
N GLY A 243 -2.28 -29.10 14.52
CA GLY A 243 -3.65 -29.59 14.30
C GLY A 243 -4.22 -29.26 12.91
N LEU A 244 -3.52 -28.47 12.10
CA LEU A 244 -3.87 -28.31 10.69
C LEU A 244 -3.72 -29.63 9.92
N ALA A 245 -4.62 -29.83 8.95
CA ALA A 245 -4.65 -31.05 8.15
C ALA A 245 -3.46 -31.11 7.16
N PRO A 246 -2.80 -32.27 6.97
CA PRO A 246 -1.64 -32.42 6.08
C PRO A 246 -1.91 -32.01 4.61
N GLN A 247 -3.17 -32.05 4.19
CA GLN A 247 -3.60 -31.62 2.86
C GLN A 247 -3.42 -30.11 2.67
N LEU A 248 -3.61 -29.31 3.73
CA LEU A 248 -3.36 -27.87 3.70
C LEU A 248 -1.86 -27.58 3.66
N ASP A 249 -1.05 -28.36 4.39
CA ASP A 249 0.41 -28.26 4.33
C ASP A 249 0.94 -28.54 2.94
N SER A 250 0.44 -29.62 2.32
CA SER A 250 0.81 -30.00 0.96
C SER A 250 0.42 -28.91 -0.04
N LEU A 251 -0.76 -28.31 0.12
CA LEU A 251 -1.24 -27.24 -0.77
C LEU A 251 -0.35 -26.00 -0.69
N VAL A 252 0.03 -25.57 0.53
CA VAL A 252 0.90 -24.41 0.74
C VAL A 252 2.32 -24.67 0.26
N THR A 253 2.93 -25.78 0.67
CA THR A 253 4.33 -26.11 0.33
C THR A 253 4.51 -26.34 -1.18
N THR A 254 3.54 -26.97 -1.85
CA THR A 254 3.58 -27.17 -3.31
C THR A 254 3.40 -25.85 -4.06
N ALA A 255 2.50 -24.98 -3.60
CA ALA A 255 2.30 -23.67 -4.24
C ALA A 255 3.50 -22.74 -4.02
N ALA A 256 4.09 -22.76 -2.82
CA ALA A 256 5.20 -21.89 -2.42
C ALA A 256 6.58 -22.57 -2.52
N ALA A 257 6.72 -23.58 -3.39
CA ALA A 257 8.02 -24.21 -3.68
C ALA A 257 8.99 -23.18 -4.27
N ARG A 258 10.28 -23.22 -3.93
CA ARG A 258 11.24 -22.24 -4.48
C ARG A 258 11.47 -22.43 -5.97
N ASP A 259 11.64 -23.67 -6.44
CA ASP A 259 11.75 -23.95 -7.87
C ASP A 259 10.38 -23.78 -8.56
N PRO A 260 10.23 -22.88 -9.55
CA PRO A 260 9.00 -22.75 -10.31
C PRO A 260 8.54 -24.04 -11.00
N GLN A 261 9.44 -24.98 -11.31
CA GLN A 261 9.10 -26.26 -11.94
C GLN A 261 8.39 -27.25 -11.00
N GLU A 262 8.54 -27.08 -9.69
CA GLU A 262 7.86 -27.90 -8.70
C GLU A 262 6.45 -27.38 -8.36
N ARG A 263 6.13 -26.15 -8.81
CA ARG A 263 4.82 -25.53 -8.61
C ARG A 263 3.81 -26.00 -9.66
N PRO A 264 2.50 -25.89 -9.35
CA PRO A 264 1.46 -25.99 -10.36
C PRO A 264 1.71 -25.00 -11.50
N ALA A 265 1.50 -25.45 -12.74
CA ALA A 265 1.84 -24.67 -13.92
C ALA A 265 1.11 -23.31 -14.01
N ASP A 266 -0.10 -23.23 -13.46
CA ASP A 266 -0.93 -22.02 -13.40
C ASP A 266 -1.93 -22.05 -12.24
N ALA A 267 -2.68 -20.96 -12.06
CA ALA A 267 -3.74 -20.86 -11.07
C ALA A 267 -4.90 -21.85 -11.29
N VAL A 268 -5.12 -22.35 -12.52
CA VAL A 268 -6.16 -23.36 -12.80
C VAL A 268 -5.74 -24.71 -12.22
N ALA A 269 -4.47 -25.08 -12.37
CA ALA A 269 -3.90 -26.28 -11.77
C ALA A 269 -3.94 -26.21 -10.24
N LEU A 270 -3.56 -25.07 -9.66
CA LEU A 270 -3.64 -24.88 -8.20
C LEU A 270 -5.11 -24.91 -7.70
N LEU A 271 -6.06 -24.34 -8.43
CA LEU A 271 -7.49 -24.43 -8.09
C LEU A 271 -8.00 -25.88 -8.11
N GLY A 272 -7.51 -26.70 -9.04
CA GLY A 272 -7.78 -28.14 -9.08
C GLY A 272 -7.30 -28.85 -7.82
N LEU A 273 -6.05 -28.56 -7.39
CA LEU A 273 -5.48 -29.10 -6.14
C LEU A 273 -6.26 -28.62 -4.91
N LEU A 274 -6.65 -27.35 -4.86
CA LEU A 274 -7.44 -26.78 -3.78
C LEU A 274 -8.78 -27.49 -3.63
N ARG A 275 -9.51 -27.70 -4.74
CA ARG A 275 -10.81 -28.40 -4.73
C ARG A 275 -10.66 -29.86 -4.32
N ALA A 276 -9.59 -30.53 -4.78
CA ALA A 276 -9.29 -31.89 -4.37
C ALA A 276 -9.00 -31.96 -2.86
N ALA A 277 -8.15 -31.06 -2.34
CA ALA A 277 -7.87 -30.96 -0.91
C ALA A 277 -9.14 -30.72 -0.10
N ARG A 278 -9.95 -29.72 -0.48
CA ARG A 278 -11.24 -29.38 0.16
C ARG A 278 -12.20 -30.57 0.21
N GLY A 279 -12.27 -31.37 -0.85
CA GLY A 279 -13.12 -32.57 -0.90
C GLY A 279 -12.68 -33.71 0.03
N THR A 280 -11.43 -33.69 0.48
CA THR A 280 -10.87 -34.71 1.41
C THR A 280 -10.88 -34.28 2.88
N LEU A 281 -11.05 -32.99 3.16
CA LEU A 281 -11.08 -32.47 4.53
C LEU A 281 -12.42 -32.75 5.21
N THR A 282 -12.38 -33.11 6.50
CA THR A 282 -13.60 -33.25 7.31
C THR A 282 -14.14 -31.88 7.71
N GLN A 283 -15.42 -31.81 8.13
CA GLN A 283 -16.01 -30.55 8.61
C GLN A 283 -15.28 -30.01 9.84
N GLU A 284 -14.85 -30.89 10.75
CA GLU A 284 -14.06 -30.51 11.93
C GLU A 284 -12.70 -29.90 11.55
N GLN A 285 -12.03 -30.44 10.53
CA GLN A 285 -10.78 -29.87 10.04
C GLN A 285 -10.99 -28.50 9.38
N LEU A 286 -12.09 -28.34 8.63
CA LEU A 286 -12.45 -27.08 7.99
C LEU A 286 -12.83 -25.98 9.01
N ASP A 287 -13.46 -26.37 10.11
CA ASP A 287 -13.93 -25.46 11.17
C ASP A 287 -12.94 -25.32 12.34
N SER A 288 -11.74 -25.88 12.19
CA SER A 288 -10.68 -25.73 13.19
C SER A 288 -10.29 -24.25 13.32
N VAL A 289 -10.30 -23.75 14.56
CA VAL A 289 -9.97 -22.35 14.86
C VAL A 289 -8.49 -22.24 15.18
N PRO A 290 -7.69 -21.51 14.38
CA PRO A 290 -6.29 -21.28 14.72
C PRO A 290 -6.15 -20.52 16.04
N PRO A 291 -5.09 -20.78 16.84
CA PRO A 291 -4.88 -20.10 18.13
C PRO A 291 -4.65 -18.60 18.00
N GLN A 292 -4.23 -18.12 16.82
CA GLN A 292 -4.06 -16.70 16.51
C GLN A 292 -5.34 -16.01 16.00
N ALA A 293 -6.44 -16.76 15.83
CA ALA A 293 -7.72 -16.17 15.43
C ALA A 293 -8.36 -15.43 16.61
N SER A 294 -8.52 -14.11 16.49
CA SER A 294 -9.27 -13.32 17.47
C SER A 294 -10.76 -13.60 17.32
N GLY A 295 -11.35 -14.21 18.35
CA GLY A 295 -12.72 -14.66 18.36
C GLY A 295 -13.73 -13.52 18.38
N THR A 296 -14.43 -13.32 17.28
CA THR A 296 -15.85 -12.93 17.33
C THR A 296 -16.57 -13.80 16.32
N VAL A 297 -17.08 -14.92 16.84
CA VAL A 297 -18.16 -15.66 16.21
C VAL A 297 -19.29 -14.64 16.05
N LEU A 298 -19.63 -14.26 14.82
CA LEU A 298 -20.97 -13.75 14.57
C LEU A 298 -21.91 -14.90 14.91
N GLY A 299 -22.35 -14.92 16.16
CA GLY A 299 -23.59 -15.56 16.55
C GLY A 299 -24.67 -14.89 15.73
N VAL A 300 -25.04 -15.52 14.63
CA VAL A 300 -26.34 -15.28 14.03
C VAL A 300 -27.32 -15.96 14.99
N ASP A 301 -27.86 -15.17 15.90
CA ASP A 301 -29.00 -15.56 16.72
C ASP A 301 -30.08 -16.10 15.77
N ALA A 302 -30.28 -17.39 15.90
CA ALA A 302 -31.29 -18.15 15.22
C ALA A 302 -32.63 -17.88 15.90
N GLU A 303 -33.22 -16.69 15.70
CA GLU A 303 -34.59 -16.39 16.13
C GLU A 303 -35.09 -15.14 15.41
N ASP A 304 -35.41 -15.27 14.12
CA ASP A 304 -36.56 -14.64 13.42
C ASP A 304 -36.35 -14.61 11.90
N ILE A 305 -36.49 -15.76 11.22
CA ILE A 305 -37.07 -15.81 9.87
C ILE A 305 -37.95 -17.06 9.75
N THR A 306 -39.22 -16.87 10.07
CA THR A 306 -40.42 -17.55 9.53
C THR A 306 -40.24 -18.91 8.80
N THR A 307 -40.72 -19.92 9.51
CA THR A 307 -41.30 -21.21 9.12
C THR A 307 -41.66 -21.46 7.64
N VAL A 308 -41.01 -22.51 7.10
CA VAL A 308 -41.56 -23.69 6.39
C VAL A 308 -42.60 -23.46 5.28
N LEU A 309 -42.22 -23.76 4.04
CA LEU A 309 -43.05 -24.54 3.10
C LEU A 309 -42.18 -25.56 2.35
N SER A 310 -42.43 -26.84 2.64
CA SER A 310 -41.85 -27.98 1.92
C SER A 310 -42.55 -28.21 0.58
N ARG A 311 -41.74 -28.25 -0.48
CA ARG A 311 -41.84 -29.04 -1.72
C ARG A 311 -43.17 -29.08 -2.49
N THR A 312 -43.11 -28.61 -3.73
CA THR A 312 -43.82 -29.25 -4.85
C THR A 312 -42.88 -29.39 -6.03
N ALA A 313 -42.83 -30.60 -6.58
CA ALA A 313 -42.01 -30.99 -7.70
C ALA A 313 -42.47 -30.29 -8.99
N TYR A 314 -41.52 -29.72 -9.74
CA TYR A 314 -41.72 -29.41 -11.15
C TYR A 314 -40.70 -30.21 -11.96
N THR A 315 -41.25 -31.10 -12.77
CA THR A 315 -40.57 -32.00 -13.71
C THR A 315 -40.09 -31.18 -14.90
N ALA A 316 -38.78 -31.14 -15.14
CA ALA A 316 -38.20 -30.69 -16.41
C ALA A 316 -37.74 -31.92 -17.23
N PRO A 317 -37.94 -31.92 -18.56
CA PRO A 317 -37.80 -33.11 -19.40
C PRO A 317 -36.36 -33.58 -19.59
N GLN A 318 -36.23 -34.91 -19.68
CA GLN A 318 -35.00 -35.69 -19.78
C GLN A 318 -34.30 -35.48 -21.14
N HIS A 319 -33.06 -35.01 -21.10
CA HIS A 319 -32.08 -35.21 -22.18
C HIS A 319 -31.21 -36.45 -21.86
N PRO A 320 -30.84 -37.26 -22.87
CA PRO A 320 -30.15 -38.53 -22.68
C PRO A 320 -28.72 -38.36 -22.12
N PRO A 321 -28.17 -39.39 -21.44
CA PRO A 321 -26.92 -39.27 -20.70
C PRO A 321 -25.72 -39.16 -21.64
N LEU A 322 -24.99 -38.05 -21.55
CA LEU A 322 -23.65 -37.94 -22.13
C LEU A 322 -22.67 -38.75 -21.26
N ALA A 323 -22.16 -39.83 -21.84
CA ALA A 323 -21.15 -40.68 -21.25
C ALA A 323 -19.88 -39.89 -20.93
N ARG A 324 -19.53 -39.84 -19.65
CA ARG A 324 -18.14 -39.67 -19.20
C ARG A 324 -17.38 -40.95 -19.53
N THR A 325 -16.35 -40.85 -20.37
CA THR A 325 -14.97 -41.35 -20.13
C THR A 325 -14.22 -41.45 -21.47
N SER A 326 -13.34 -40.48 -21.75
CA SER A 326 -12.17 -40.72 -22.59
C SER A 326 -10.93 -40.57 -21.71
N ARG A 327 -10.44 -41.71 -21.22
CA ARG A 327 -9.05 -41.85 -20.77
C ARG A 327 -8.19 -41.75 -22.02
N TYR A 328 -7.26 -40.81 -22.06
CA TYR A 328 -6.17 -40.83 -23.03
C TYR A 328 -5.17 -41.88 -22.56
N GLN A 329 -5.06 -42.98 -23.29
CA GLN A 329 -4.14 -44.08 -23.03
C GLN A 329 -2.98 -43.94 -24.03
N LEU A 330 -1.74 -43.82 -23.51
CA LEU A 330 -0.53 -43.84 -24.34
C LEU A 330 -0.45 -45.15 -25.15
N PRO A 331 -0.12 -45.11 -26.46
CA PRO A 331 0.23 -46.31 -27.22
C PRO A 331 1.59 -46.86 -26.79
N PRO A 332 1.79 -48.20 -26.76
CA PRO A 332 3.11 -48.81 -26.66
C PRO A 332 3.85 -48.80 -28.01
N ASP A 333 5.17 -48.80 -27.91
CA ASP A 333 6.21 -48.72 -28.94
C ASP A 333 5.93 -49.42 -30.29
N LEU A 334 6.11 -48.68 -31.39
CA LEU A 334 6.43 -49.23 -32.71
C LEU A 334 7.34 -48.26 -33.48
N ILE A 335 8.66 -48.37 -33.26
CA ILE A 335 9.64 -48.01 -34.29
C ILE A 335 10.44 -49.27 -34.64
N LYS A 336 10.13 -49.81 -35.82
CA LYS A 336 10.98 -50.74 -36.56
C LYS A 336 12.24 -49.98 -37.00
N HIS A 337 13.40 -50.55 -36.76
CA HIS A 337 14.59 -50.25 -37.55
C HIS A 337 15.03 -51.50 -38.31
N GLU A 338 15.17 -51.29 -39.61
CA GLU A 338 15.43 -52.23 -40.67
C GLU A 338 16.91 -52.62 -40.65
N GLU A 339 17.18 -53.92 -40.56
CA GLU A 339 18.50 -54.49 -40.79
C GLU A 339 18.84 -54.51 -42.30
N PRO A 340 20.06 -54.12 -42.71
CA PRO A 340 20.50 -54.25 -44.10
C PRO A 340 21.03 -55.67 -44.42
N PRO A 341 21.04 -56.07 -45.71
CA PRO A 341 21.08 -57.48 -46.11
C PRO A 341 22.49 -58.09 -46.13
N ALA A 342 22.50 -59.42 -45.97
CA ALA A 342 23.66 -60.29 -45.98
C ALA A 342 24.39 -60.34 -47.34
N ALA A 343 25.73 -60.31 -47.29
CA ALA A 343 26.62 -60.71 -48.37
C ALA A 343 27.42 -61.96 -47.96
N HIS A 344 27.44 -62.96 -48.83
CA HIS A 344 28.24 -64.18 -48.71
C HIS A 344 29.73 -63.91 -48.93
N HIS A 345 30.62 -64.51 -48.13
CA HIS A 345 31.92 -65.01 -48.62
C HIS A 345 32.47 -66.16 -47.76
N ARG A 346 33.22 -67.03 -48.45
CA ARG A 346 33.71 -68.36 -48.03
C ARG A 346 34.96 -68.30 -47.14
N SER A 347 35.22 -69.44 -46.52
CA SER A 347 36.38 -69.80 -45.70
C SER A 347 37.75 -69.65 -46.38
N GLY A 348 38.77 -69.34 -45.57
CA GLY A 348 40.19 -69.44 -45.94
C GLY A 348 41.09 -69.04 -44.77
N SER A 349 41.94 -69.96 -44.30
CA SER A 349 42.78 -69.80 -43.11
C SER A 349 43.94 -68.80 -43.29
N SER A 350 44.40 -68.14 -42.22
CA SER A 350 45.78 -68.28 -41.73
C SER A 350 46.02 -67.45 -40.45
N ARG A 351 46.84 -68.01 -39.55
CA ARG A 351 47.30 -67.40 -38.29
C ARG A 351 48.24 -66.23 -38.59
N ARG A 352 47.81 -64.98 -38.34
CA ARG A 352 48.68 -63.79 -38.08
C ARG A 352 47.93 -62.50 -37.65
N GLY A 353 46.66 -62.56 -37.25
CA GLY A 353 45.82 -61.36 -37.00
C GLY A 353 45.73 -60.81 -35.57
N LEU A 354 46.32 -61.46 -34.56
CA LEU A 354 46.12 -61.07 -33.15
C LEU A 354 46.86 -59.78 -32.75
N ILE A 355 47.94 -59.43 -33.47
CA ILE A 355 48.80 -58.29 -33.11
C ILE A 355 48.21 -56.96 -33.61
N ALA A 356 47.55 -56.97 -34.78
CA ALA A 356 46.97 -55.75 -35.37
C ALA A 356 45.77 -55.20 -34.60
N VAL A 357 44.96 -56.08 -34.00
CA VAL A 357 43.77 -55.69 -33.21
C VAL A 357 44.17 -55.02 -31.89
N VAL A 358 45.22 -55.53 -31.23
CA VAL A 358 45.71 -54.95 -29.96
C VAL A 358 46.33 -53.58 -30.19
N THR A 359 47.05 -53.37 -31.30
CA THR A 359 47.62 -52.05 -31.64
C THR A 359 46.55 -50.99 -31.93
N VAL A 360 45.47 -51.34 -32.63
CA VAL A 360 44.38 -50.40 -32.92
C VAL A 360 43.61 -50.05 -31.64
N LEU A 361 43.40 -51.01 -30.74
CA LEU A 361 42.75 -50.77 -29.45
C LEU A 361 43.60 -49.87 -28.54
N ALA A 362 44.92 -50.06 -28.53
CA ALA A 362 45.86 -49.22 -27.77
C ALA A 362 45.93 -47.78 -28.32
N VAL A 363 45.88 -47.61 -29.65
CA VAL A 363 45.82 -46.27 -30.27
C VAL A 363 44.48 -45.59 -29.97
N LEU A 364 43.35 -46.31 -30.01
CA LEU A 364 42.05 -45.75 -29.64
C LEU A 364 41.96 -45.37 -28.16
N LEU A 365 42.54 -46.17 -27.26
CA LEU A 365 42.67 -45.83 -25.84
C LEU A 365 43.61 -44.64 -25.61
N GLY A 366 44.72 -44.56 -26.36
CA GLY A 366 45.65 -43.45 -26.32
C GLY A 366 45.03 -42.14 -26.80
N VAL A 367 44.30 -42.17 -27.92
CA VAL A 367 43.56 -41.01 -28.44
C VAL A 367 42.44 -40.62 -27.48
N GLY A 368 41.71 -41.59 -26.91
CA GLY A 368 40.71 -41.33 -25.87
C GLY A 368 41.30 -40.67 -24.62
N ALA A 369 42.49 -41.13 -24.17
CA ALA A 369 43.20 -40.55 -23.04
C ALA A 369 43.74 -39.13 -23.35
N VAL A 370 44.20 -38.88 -24.57
CA VAL A 370 44.65 -37.54 -25.01
C VAL A 370 43.47 -36.58 -25.14
N VAL A 371 42.33 -37.03 -25.69
CA VAL A 371 41.09 -36.24 -25.76
C VAL A 371 40.55 -35.94 -24.35
N TRP A 372 40.63 -36.90 -23.42
CA TRP A 372 40.26 -36.70 -22.02
C TRP A 372 41.21 -35.71 -21.31
N TYR A 373 42.52 -35.83 -21.54
CA TYR A 373 43.54 -34.95 -20.97
C TYR A 373 43.44 -33.50 -21.49
N VAL A 374 43.12 -33.32 -22.77
CA VAL A 374 42.98 -31.98 -23.39
C VAL A 374 41.61 -31.34 -23.11
N GLY A 375 40.54 -32.14 -22.96
CA GLY A 375 39.17 -31.63 -22.81
C GLY A 375 38.69 -31.38 -21.37
N ALA A 376 39.12 -32.19 -20.40
CA ALA A 376 38.54 -32.17 -19.04
C ALA A 376 39.44 -31.53 -17.95
N GLY A 377 40.74 -31.38 -18.19
CA GLY A 377 41.72 -31.09 -17.13
C GLY A 377 42.14 -29.62 -16.92
N GLN A 378 41.70 -28.67 -17.75
CA GLN A 378 42.26 -27.30 -17.74
C GLN A 378 41.33 -26.19 -17.23
N PHE A 379 40.07 -26.50 -16.95
CA PHE A 379 39.08 -25.51 -16.54
C PHE A 379 38.55 -25.84 -15.16
N THR A 380 38.66 -24.89 -14.23
CA THR A 380 38.04 -24.95 -12.92
C THR A 380 36.91 -23.92 -12.87
N SER A 381 35.87 -24.21 -12.11
CA SER A 381 34.75 -23.27 -11.97
C SER A 381 35.00 -22.38 -10.77
N VAL A 382 34.77 -21.07 -10.91
CA VAL A 382 34.91 -20.14 -9.80
C VAL A 382 33.92 -20.53 -8.70
N PRO A 383 34.36 -20.92 -7.49
CA PRO A 383 33.46 -21.30 -6.41
C PRO A 383 32.69 -20.08 -5.90
N ALA A 384 31.44 -20.28 -5.46
CA ALA A 384 30.65 -19.23 -4.83
C ALA A 384 31.27 -18.82 -3.49
N VAL A 385 31.73 -17.57 -3.44
CA VAL A 385 32.36 -16.90 -2.27
C VAL A 385 31.68 -15.57 -1.92
N LEU A 386 30.54 -15.25 -2.54
CA LEU A 386 29.75 -14.07 -2.20
C LEU A 386 29.29 -14.13 -0.75
N ALA A 387 29.29 -12.98 -0.07
CA ALA A 387 28.94 -12.85 1.36
C ALA A 387 29.79 -13.70 2.33
N MET A 388 30.92 -14.28 1.90
CA MET A 388 31.90 -14.86 2.80
C MET A 388 32.86 -13.80 3.33
N SER A 389 33.45 -14.04 4.51
CA SER A 389 34.57 -13.23 4.97
C SER A 389 35.77 -13.35 4.02
N SER A 390 36.60 -12.30 3.95
CA SER A 390 37.82 -12.29 3.11
C SER A 390 38.68 -13.55 3.29
N ALA A 391 38.93 -13.96 4.53
CA ALA A 391 39.73 -15.15 4.86
C ALA A 391 39.10 -16.46 4.35
N GLN A 392 37.78 -16.60 4.43
CA GLN A 392 37.07 -17.80 3.95
C GLN A 392 37.01 -17.83 2.42
N ALA A 393 36.79 -16.68 1.79
CA ALA A 393 36.79 -16.54 0.34
C ALA A 393 38.17 -16.87 -0.25
N GLU A 394 39.24 -16.35 0.34
CA GLU A 394 40.62 -16.66 -0.04
C GLU A 394 40.93 -18.15 0.10
N GLN A 395 40.59 -18.76 1.24
CA GLN A 395 40.84 -20.19 1.48
C GLN A 395 40.12 -21.06 0.44
N LYS A 396 38.88 -20.73 0.10
CA LYS A 396 38.06 -21.49 -0.85
C LYS A 396 38.51 -21.29 -2.31
N LEU A 397 38.98 -20.10 -2.68
CA LEU A 397 39.55 -19.82 -4.00
C LEU A 397 40.93 -20.48 -4.16
N HIS A 398 41.77 -20.44 -3.14
CA HIS A 398 43.06 -21.13 -3.14
C HIS A 398 42.91 -22.67 -3.18
N ALA A 399 41.93 -23.23 -2.45
CA ALA A 399 41.60 -24.65 -2.53
C ALA A 399 41.13 -25.08 -3.93
N ALA A 400 40.57 -24.16 -4.72
CA ALA A 400 40.17 -24.39 -6.11
C ALA A 400 41.29 -24.14 -7.14
N GLY A 401 42.51 -23.80 -6.68
CA GLY A 401 43.68 -23.52 -7.53
C GLY A 401 43.72 -22.11 -8.14
N LEU A 402 42.86 -21.19 -7.68
CA LEU A 402 42.72 -19.84 -8.22
C LEU A 402 43.54 -18.82 -7.43
N GLY A 403 44.08 -17.81 -8.12
CA GLY A 403 44.70 -16.64 -7.48
C GLY A 403 43.65 -15.61 -7.05
N VAL A 404 43.94 -14.78 -6.05
CA VAL A 404 43.00 -13.78 -5.50
C VAL A 404 43.59 -12.37 -5.60
N SER A 405 42.78 -11.40 -6.03
CA SER A 405 43.11 -9.97 -6.01
C SER A 405 42.02 -9.22 -5.26
N LEU A 406 42.36 -8.48 -4.22
CA LEU A 406 41.37 -7.78 -3.38
C LEU A 406 41.23 -6.30 -3.78
N SER A 407 39.99 -5.80 -3.75
CA SER A 407 39.67 -4.36 -3.79
C SER A 407 38.54 -4.07 -2.80
N GLN A 408 38.35 -2.81 -2.40
CA GLN A 408 37.34 -2.43 -1.41
C GLN A 408 36.33 -1.44 -2.00
N SER A 409 35.05 -1.62 -1.69
CA SER A 409 33.96 -0.71 -2.07
C SER A 409 32.92 -0.59 -0.95
N TYR A 410 32.12 0.48 -0.92
CA TYR A 410 31.01 0.63 0.01
C TYR A 410 29.81 -0.20 -0.47
N SER A 411 29.14 -0.87 0.46
CA SER A 411 27.91 -1.60 0.17
C SER A 411 26.94 -1.49 1.33
N GLN A 412 25.71 -1.12 1.02
CA GLN A 412 24.64 -1.02 2.02
C GLN A 412 24.06 -2.39 2.41
N THR A 413 24.33 -3.42 1.60
CA THR A 413 23.73 -4.76 1.74
C THR A 413 24.68 -5.81 2.30
N VAL A 414 26.00 -5.55 2.26
CA VAL A 414 27.04 -6.51 2.66
C VAL A 414 27.83 -5.95 3.83
N ALA A 415 27.95 -6.71 4.92
CA ALA A 415 28.71 -6.32 6.10
C ALA A 415 30.19 -6.03 5.77
N ALA A 416 30.83 -5.16 6.55
CA ALA A 416 32.25 -4.86 6.35
C ALA A 416 33.11 -6.14 6.33
N ASP A 417 34.14 -6.15 5.49
CA ASP A 417 35.08 -7.27 5.25
C ASP A 417 34.45 -8.54 4.65
N HIS A 418 33.24 -8.43 4.09
CA HIS A 418 32.59 -9.51 3.33
C HIS A 418 32.59 -9.23 1.82
N VAL A 419 32.62 -10.30 1.02
CA VAL A 419 32.68 -10.21 -0.44
C VAL A 419 31.37 -9.67 -1.02
N ILE A 420 31.44 -8.53 -1.69
CA ILE A 420 30.36 -7.90 -2.48
C ILE A 420 30.19 -8.63 -3.81
N SER A 421 31.28 -8.80 -4.54
CA SER A 421 31.27 -9.37 -5.89
C SER A 421 32.62 -9.99 -6.23
N THR A 422 32.61 -10.88 -7.22
CA THR A 422 33.82 -11.45 -7.79
C THR A 422 33.81 -11.33 -9.32
N ASP A 423 34.97 -11.06 -9.90
CA ASP A 423 35.19 -11.06 -11.35
C ASP A 423 36.33 -12.03 -11.70
N PRO A 424 36.05 -13.13 -12.43
CA PRO A 424 34.76 -13.53 -12.99
C PRO A 424 33.70 -13.95 -11.95
N ALA A 425 32.43 -13.89 -12.34
CA ALA A 425 31.30 -14.25 -11.47
C ALA A 425 31.34 -15.74 -11.06
N PRO A 426 30.74 -16.11 -9.90
CA PRO A 426 30.66 -17.51 -9.47
C PRO A 426 30.07 -18.43 -10.54
N GLY A 427 30.62 -19.65 -10.66
CA GLY A 427 30.20 -20.63 -11.67
C GLY A 427 30.83 -20.43 -13.06
N THR A 428 31.50 -19.31 -13.31
CA THR A 428 32.23 -19.08 -14.56
C THR A 428 33.41 -20.05 -14.67
N ARG A 429 33.61 -20.65 -15.85
CA ARG A 429 34.76 -21.53 -16.12
C ARG A 429 35.99 -20.70 -16.45
N ILE A 430 36.99 -20.77 -15.59
CA ILE A 430 38.28 -20.11 -15.77
C ILE A 430 39.39 -21.17 -15.85
N ARG A 431 40.51 -20.84 -16.51
CA ARG A 431 41.68 -21.73 -16.51
C ARG A 431 42.13 -21.99 -15.08
N GLY A 432 42.60 -23.21 -14.79
CA GLY A 432 42.96 -23.68 -13.44
C GLY A 432 44.04 -22.87 -12.69
N ASN A 433 44.58 -21.80 -13.28
CA ASN A 433 45.54 -20.86 -12.69
C ASN A 433 45.09 -19.39 -12.79
N GLY A 434 43.82 -19.14 -13.11
CA GLY A 434 43.27 -17.79 -13.26
C GLY A 434 43.19 -17.03 -11.94
N THR A 435 43.19 -15.70 -12.02
CA THR A 435 42.99 -14.82 -10.86
C THR A 435 41.55 -14.36 -10.80
N VAL A 436 40.95 -14.39 -9.61
CA VAL A 436 39.62 -13.87 -9.33
C VAL A 436 39.79 -12.55 -8.56
N HIS A 437 39.23 -11.47 -9.11
CA HIS A 437 39.16 -10.18 -8.44
C HIS A 437 37.97 -10.21 -7.48
N VAL A 438 38.22 -9.96 -6.20
CA VAL A 438 37.23 -10.00 -5.12
C VAL A 438 37.06 -8.58 -4.60
N VAL A 439 35.82 -8.08 -4.61
CA VAL A 439 35.46 -6.77 -4.06
C VAL A 439 34.92 -6.97 -2.66
N LEU A 440 35.57 -6.40 -1.65
CA LEU A 440 35.17 -6.46 -0.24
C LEU A 440 34.37 -5.23 0.16
N SER A 441 33.39 -5.41 1.03
CA SER A 441 32.56 -4.32 1.57
C SER A 441 33.28 -3.54 2.66
N ARG A 442 33.16 -2.22 2.62
CA ARG A 442 33.53 -1.31 3.72
C ARG A 442 32.34 -1.02 4.65
N GLY A 443 31.18 -1.66 4.42
CA GLY A 443 29.91 -1.35 5.08
C GLY A 443 29.15 -0.20 4.40
N PRO A 444 28.00 0.22 4.98
CA PRO A 444 27.21 1.33 4.45
C PRO A 444 28.00 2.64 4.55
N GLU A 445 27.90 3.47 3.51
CA GLU A 445 28.45 4.83 3.54
C GLU A 445 27.72 5.64 4.62
N GLN A 446 28.49 6.33 5.48
CA GLN A 446 27.96 7.15 6.56
C GLN A 446 28.32 8.61 6.31
N ILE A 447 27.29 9.45 6.31
CA ILE A 447 27.38 10.90 6.19
C ILE A 447 26.97 11.50 7.53
N ASN A 448 27.78 12.40 8.06
CA ASN A 448 27.44 13.07 9.31
C ASN A 448 26.49 14.23 9.05
N VAL A 449 25.47 14.38 9.90
CA VAL A 449 24.58 15.54 9.83
C VAL A 449 25.40 16.82 9.99
N PRO A 450 25.36 17.75 9.01
CA PRO A 450 26.10 19.00 9.11
C PRO A 450 25.53 19.89 10.22
N ASP A 451 26.35 20.78 10.78
CA ASP A 451 25.85 21.82 11.68
C ASP A 451 25.15 22.92 10.87
N LEU A 452 23.84 23.03 11.09
CA LEU A 452 22.96 23.97 10.40
C LEU A 452 22.46 25.09 11.33
N GLY A 453 22.90 25.13 12.58
CA GLY A 453 22.49 26.14 13.55
C GLY A 453 22.78 27.56 13.05
N GLY A 454 21.78 28.45 13.15
CA GLY A 454 21.90 29.86 12.79
C GLY A 454 21.92 30.16 11.28
N LYS A 455 21.75 29.15 10.42
CA LYS A 455 21.67 29.35 8.96
C LYS A 455 20.23 29.64 8.52
N PRO A 456 20.04 30.40 7.42
CA PRO A 456 18.73 30.53 6.79
C PRO A 456 18.20 29.18 6.31
N LEU A 457 16.89 28.96 6.41
CA LEU A 457 16.26 27.69 6.01
C LEU A 457 16.68 27.22 4.61
N ALA A 458 16.68 28.13 3.62
CA ALA A 458 17.06 27.80 2.25
C ALA A 458 18.52 27.33 2.13
N GLN A 459 19.44 27.95 2.86
CA GLN A 459 20.85 27.54 2.87
C GLN A 459 21.04 26.21 3.61
N ALA A 460 20.30 25.99 4.69
CA ALA A 460 20.34 24.73 5.42
C ALA A 460 19.85 23.55 4.55
N GLN A 461 18.77 23.74 3.79
CA GLN A 461 18.26 22.75 2.85
C GLN A 461 19.27 22.45 1.72
N GLN A 462 19.91 23.48 1.17
CA GLN A 462 20.94 23.31 0.14
C GLN A 462 22.16 22.55 0.68
N GLN A 463 22.58 22.85 1.91
CA GLN A 463 23.72 22.17 2.54
C GLN A 463 23.40 20.69 2.84
N LEU A 464 22.18 20.37 3.29
CA LEU A 464 21.74 18.97 3.43
C LEU A 464 21.80 18.23 2.09
N ALA A 465 21.26 18.83 1.03
CA ALA A 465 21.27 18.22 -0.30
C ALA A 465 22.71 18.01 -0.85
N HIS A 466 23.63 18.93 -0.57
CA HIS A 466 25.05 18.78 -0.95
C HIS A 466 25.73 17.62 -0.22
N GLU A 467 25.42 17.42 1.06
CA GLU A 467 25.89 16.27 1.84
C GLU A 467 25.09 14.99 1.51
N GLY A 468 24.16 15.00 0.55
CA GLY A 468 23.38 13.81 0.19
C GLY A 468 22.32 13.41 1.24
N LEU A 469 21.90 14.33 2.12
CA LEU A 469 20.80 14.17 3.07
C LEU A 469 19.54 14.91 2.59
N LEU A 470 18.36 14.47 3.02
CA LEU A 470 17.09 15.10 2.68
C LEU A 470 16.62 16.05 3.79
N ALA A 471 16.05 17.19 3.40
CA ALA A 471 15.37 18.07 4.35
C ALA A 471 13.99 17.49 4.68
N GLY A 472 13.80 17.08 5.94
CA GLY A 472 12.54 16.52 6.44
C GLY A 472 11.54 17.60 6.85
N VAL A 473 10.68 17.29 7.83
CA VAL A 473 9.67 18.22 8.34
C VAL A 473 10.33 19.49 8.89
N VAL A 474 9.79 20.65 8.51
CA VAL A 474 10.19 21.95 9.07
C VAL A 474 9.23 22.30 10.20
N THR A 475 9.70 22.21 11.44
CA THR A 475 8.94 22.66 12.61
C THR A 475 9.31 24.10 12.94
N LYS A 476 8.40 24.81 13.60
CA LYS A 476 8.61 26.19 14.03
C LYS A 476 8.60 26.26 15.55
N ALA A 477 9.54 27.01 16.12
CA ALA A 477 9.62 27.22 17.56
C ALA A 477 10.06 28.66 17.86
N PHE A 478 9.67 29.17 19.03
CA PHE A 478 10.15 30.46 19.51
C PHE A 478 11.60 30.36 20.01
N SER A 479 12.37 31.41 19.77
CA SER A 479 13.74 31.52 20.26
C SER A 479 14.09 32.97 20.55
N ASP A 480 14.65 33.21 21.73
CA ASP A 480 15.12 34.54 22.14
C ASP A 480 16.48 34.89 21.53
N THR A 481 17.22 33.89 21.04
CA THR A 481 18.61 34.02 20.58
C THR A 481 18.75 33.86 19.07
N VAL A 482 17.83 33.13 18.42
CA VAL A 482 17.89 32.84 16.98
C VAL A 482 16.92 33.74 16.23
N PRO A 483 17.38 34.56 15.25
CA PRO A 483 16.50 35.41 14.45
C PRO A 483 15.43 34.64 13.69
N VAL A 484 14.30 35.28 13.41
CA VAL A 484 13.20 34.68 12.64
C VAL A 484 13.68 34.15 11.28
N GLY A 485 13.24 32.94 10.92
CA GLY A 485 13.59 32.30 9.64
C GLY A 485 14.94 31.58 9.62
N MET A 486 15.70 31.60 10.72
CA MET A 486 16.95 30.84 10.88
C MET A 486 16.69 29.51 11.59
N VAL A 487 17.51 28.50 11.29
CA VAL A 487 17.45 27.17 11.93
C VAL A 487 17.96 27.25 13.37
N ILE A 488 17.15 26.80 14.30
CA ILE A 488 17.48 26.64 15.72
C ILE A 488 18.26 25.35 15.93
N SER A 489 17.74 24.24 15.41
CA SER A 489 18.30 22.91 15.61
C SER A 489 17.84 21.93 14.54
N THR A 490 18.59 20.83 14.42
CA THR A 490 18.24 19.68 13.59
C THR A 490 17.90 18.48 14.47
N ASN A 491 17.03 17.60 13.97
CA ASN A 491 16.83 16.28 14.52
C ASN A 491 16.99 15.23 13.40
N PRO A 492 17.99 14.36 13.43
CA PRO A 492 19.01 14.19 14.49
C PRO A 492 20.01 15.38 14.63
N PRO A 493 20.72 15.50 15.78
CA PRO A 493 21.63 16.61 16.02
C PRO A 493 22.89 16.54 15.13
N PRO A 494 23.61 17.66 14.95
CA PRO A 494 24.82 17.70 14.14
C PRO A 494 25.86 16.66 14.59
N GLY A 495 26.59 16.08 13.63
CA GLY A 495 27.60 15.05 13.85
C GLY A 495 27.05 13.63 14.00
N THR A 496 25.72 13.46 14.01
CA THR A 496 25.11 12.12 14.04
C THR A 496 25.33 11.42 12.70
N PRO A 497 25.81 10.17 12.67
CA PRO A 497 25.99 9.42 11.42
C PRO A 497 24.63 9.04 10.84
N ARG A 498 24.45 9.31 9.55
CA ARG A 498 23.24 9.04 8.77
C ARG A 498 23.62 8.43 7.43
N GLN A 499 22.65 7.77 6.80
CA GLN A 499 22.82 7.20 5.48
C GLN A 499 22.50 8.27 4.42
N PRO A 500 23.12 8.21 3.23
CA PRO A 500 22.69 9.03 2.11
C PRO A 500 21.18 8.85 1.86
N GLY A 501 20.45 9.96 1.72
CA GLY A 501 19.00 9.99 1.55
C GLY A 501 18.18 10.04 2.84
N ASP A 502 18.81 9.94 4.02
CA ASP A 502 18.10 10.10 5.29
C ASP A 502 17.53 11.52 5.47
N GLU A 503 16.33 11.60 6.04
CA GLU A 503 15.69 12.87 6.37
C GLU A 503 16.23 13.47 7.67
N VAL A 504 16.44 14.79 7.67
CA VAL A 504 16.80 15.61 8.82
C VAL A 504 15.72 16.65 9.06
N THR A 505 15.04 16.57 10.20
CA THR A 505 14.02 17.55 10.62
C THR A 505 14.70 18.86 11.01
N LEU A 506 14.14 19.98 10.56
CA LEU A 506 14.68 21.32 10.80
C LEU A 506 13.72 22.10 11.71
N THR A 507 14.21 22.58 12.85
CA THR A 507 13.45 23.51 13.69
C THR A 507 13.85 24.94 13.36
N VAL A 508 12.91 25.77 12.91
CA VAL A 508 13.15 27.16 12.50
C VAL A 508 12.57 28.14 13.51
N SER A 509 13.29 29.24 13.74
CA SER A 509 12.85 30.27 14.68
C SER A 509 11.70 31.10 14.14
N GLN A 510 10.68 31.28 14.98
CA GLN A 510 9.62 32.28 14.84
C GLN A 510 10.01 33.63 15.45
N GLY A 511 11.20 33.75 16.03
CA GLY A 511 11.64 34.90 16.80
C GLY A 511 11.25 34.81 18.27
N LYS A 512 11.39 35.93 18.98
CA LYS A 512 11.10 36.05 20.40
C LYS A 512 9.59 35.95 20.65
N ALA A 513 9.21 35.09 21.60
CA ALA A 513 7.83 35.03 22.07
C ALA A 513 7.48 36.30 22.86
N VAL A 514 6.41 36.96 22.45
CA VAL A 514 5.84 38.11 23.14
C VAL A 514 4.41 37.77 23.56
N THR A 515 4.08 38.07 24.81
CA THR A 515 2.72 37.86 25.34
C THR A 515 1.77 38.85 24.70
N ILE A 516 0.63 38.36 24.21
CA ILE A 516 -0.43 39.18 23.61
C ILE A 516 -1.27 39.78 24.74
N PRO A 517 -1.33 41.11 24.91
CA PRO A 517 -2.27 41.75 25.82
C PRO A 517 -3.71 41.46 25.38
N ASP A 518 -4.59 41.12 26.32
CA ASP A 518 -6.03 41.02 26.04
C ASP A 518 -6.62 42.42 25.89
N VAL A 519 -7.10 42.75 24.68
CA VAL A 519 -7.74 44.04 24.40
C VAL A 519 -9.25 43.90 24.14
N THR A 520 -9.85 42.78 24.52
CA THR A 520 -11.30 42.56 24.42
C THR A 520 -12.06 43.58 25.27
N GLY A 521 -13.07 44.22 24.68
CA GLY A 521 -13.87 45.26 25.34
C GLY A 521 -13.30 46.68 25.25
N SER A 522 -12.01 46.82 24.92
CA SER A 522 -11.37 48.12 24.71
C SER A 522 -11.87 48.81 23.43
N THR A 523 -11.72 50.13 23.36
CA THR A 523 -11.98 50.84 22.10
C THR A 523 -10.95 50.40 21.05
N VAL A 524 -11.30 50.48 19.77
CA VAL A 524 -10.38 50.10 18.68
C VAL A 524 -9.06 50.90 18.74
N SER A 525 -9.14 52.18 19.14
CA SER A 525 -7.97 53.04 19.29
C SER A 525 -7.07 52.59 20.45
N ASP A 526 -7.66 52.31 21.63
CA ASP A 526 -6.89 51.88 22.80
C ASP A 526 -6.29 50.49 22.60
N ALA A 527 -7.05 49.59 21.96
CA ALA A 527 -6.61 48.26 21.57
C ALA A 527 -5.42 48.32 20.61
N GLN A 528 -5.52 49.15 19.56
CA GLN A 528 -4.42 49.35 18.62
C GLN A 528 -3.17 49.87 19.33
N GLN A 529 -3.30 50.91 20.16
CA GLN A 529 -2.17 51.48 20.90
C GLN A 529 -1.52 50.47 21.85
N THR A 530 -2.33 49.63 22.52
CA THR A 530 -1.84 48.62 23.47
C THR A 530 -1.07 47.51 22.76
N LEU A 531 -1.59 47.02 21.63
CA LEU A 531 -0.95 45.96 20.84
C LEU A 531 0.30 46.46 20.11
N GLU A 532 0.28 47.69 19.57
CA GLU A 532 1.45 48.32 18.96
C GLU A 532 2.55 48.60 19.99
N ALA A 533 2.19 49.04 21.21
CA ALA A 533 3.14 49.22 22.30
C ALA A 533 3.76 47.89 22.77
N ALA A 534 3.02 46.78 22.65
CA ALA A 534 3.53 45.43 22.86
C ALA A 534 4.37 44.89 21.69
N GLY A 535 4.46 45.64 20.58
CA GLY A 535 5.30 45.31 19.43
C GLY A 535 4.62 44.47 18.36
N PHE A 536 3.29 44.47 18.30
CA PHE A 536 2.50 43.78 17.27
C PHE A 536 2.01 44.75 16.19
N THR A 537 1.77 44.22 14.99
CA THR A 537 1.07 44.95 13.92
C THR A 537 -0.42 44.70 14.05
N VAL A 538 -1.27 45.72 13.91
CA VAL A 538 -2.73 45.55 14.10
C VAL A 538 -3.47 45.71 12.77
N GLN A 539 -4.41 44.81 12.48
CA GLN A 539 -5.32 44.93 11.35
C GLN A 539 -6.78 44.85 11.79
N ILE A 540 -7.56 45.85 11.39
CA ILE A 540 -9.01 45.91 11.64
C ILE A 540 -9.71 45.32 10.41
N THR A 541 -9.64 44.01 10.25
CA THR A 541 -10.21 43.26 9.11
C THR A 541 -11.19 42.17 9.54
N GLY A 542 -11.43 42.02 10.84
CA GLY A 542 -12.41 41.06 11.34
C GLY A 542 -13.83 41.42 10.90
N THR A 543 -14.57 40.44 10.37
CA THR A 543 -16.00 40.61 10.09
C THR A 543 -16.70 41.07 11.37
N PRO A 544 -17.36 42.23 11.39
CA PRO A 544 -17.87 42.76 12.64
C PRO A 544 -18.98 41.86 13.19
N VAL A 545 -18.83 41.46 14.46
CA VAL A 545 -19.63 40.43 15.14
C VAL A 545 -20.63 41.08 16.10
N TYR A 546 -21.79 40.46 16.30
CA TYR A 546 -22.71 40.88 17.35
C TYR A 546 -22.21 40.35 18.69
N SER A 547 -22.28 41.16 19.73
CA SER A 547 -21.92 40.78 21.09
C SER A 547 -22.93 41.35 22.07
N ASP A 548 -23.37 40.50 23.00
CA ASP A 548 -24.31 40.91 24.04
C ASP A 548 -23.62 41.60 25.21
N THR A 549 -22.33 41.37 25.37
CA THR A 549 -21.50 41.83 26.51
C THR A 549 -20.55 42.96 26.14
N VAL A 550 -20.15 43.06 24.86
CA VAL A 550 -19.20 44.08 24.39
C VAL A 550 -19.95 45.24 23.73
N PRO A 551 -19.73 46.49 24.20
CA PRO A 551 -20.34 47.68 23.61
C PRO A 551 -20.07 47.78 22.10
N LYS A 552 -21.01 48.41 21.38
CA LYS A 552 -20.81 48.73 19.96
C LYS A 552 -19.54 49.57 19.78
N ASP A 553 -18.81 49.30 18.70
CA ASP A 553 -17.58 50.01 18.31
C ASP A 553 -16.36 49.71 19.22
N SER A 554 -16.48 48.74 20.13
CA SER A 554 -15.37 48.13 20.89
C SER A 554 -14.89 46.81 20.27
N VAL A 555 -13.68 46.36 20.61
CA VAL A 555 -13.12 45.09 20.17
C VAL A 555 -13.92 43.93 20.78
N ALA A 556 -14.56 43.14 19.94
CA ALA A 556 -15.32 41.96 20.36
C ALA A 556 -14.47 40.69 20.38
N GLN A 557 -13.51 40.59 19.46
CA GLN A 557 -12.65 39.43 19.32
C GLN A 557 -11.31 39.86 18.71
N GLU A 558 -10.24 39.23 19.17
CA GLU A 558 -8.89 39.35 18.63
C GLU A 558 -8.37 37.97 18.21
N ASN A 559 -7.56 37.94 17.16
CA ASN A 559 -6.92 36.72 16.68
C ASN A 559 -5.48 37.01 16.23
N PRO A 560 -4.46 36.37 16.85
CA PRO A 560 -4.55 35.39 17.94
C PRO A 560 -5.14 35.96 19.24
N ALA A 561 -5.71 35.09 20.08
CA ALA A 561 -6.41 35.49 21.31
C ALA A 561 -5.44 36.02 22.40
N GLY A 562 -5.90 37.00 23.18
CA GLY A 562 -5.18 37.57 24.31
C GLY A 562 -4.81 36.55 25.38
N GLY A 563 -3.68 36.81 26.04
CA GLY A 563 -3.05 35.88 26.98
C GLY A 563 -2.19 34.78 26.32
N GLY A 564 -2.26 34.64 24.99
CA GLY A 564 -1.39 33.77 24.21
C GLY A 564 0.03 34.34 23.99
N GLN A 565 0.86 33.57 23.29
CA GLN A 565 2.18 34.01 22.81
C GLN A 565 2.18 34.11 21.28
N ALA A 566 2.74 35.20 20.76
CA ALA A 566 2.95 35.42 19.33
C ALA A 566 4.37 35.93 19.08
N ALA A 567 4.80 35.86 17.82
CA ALA A 567 6.10 36.40 17.44
C ALA A 567 6.08 37.94 17.50
N ALA A 568 7.19 38.55 17.95
CA ALA A 568 7.35 40.01 17.87
C ALA A 568 7.14 40.50 16.42
N GLY A 569 6.28 41.50 16.22
CA GLY A 569 5.92 42.04 14.90
C GLY A 569 4.82 41.28 14.15
N GLU A 570 4.27 40.20 14.71
CA GLU A 570 3.14 39.46 14.14
C GLU A 570 1.89 40.35 14.01
N THR A 571 1.05 40.04 13.02
CA THR A 571 -0.19 40.80 12.77
C THR A 571 -1.35 40.22 13.59
N ILE A 572 -1.92 41.02 14.49
CA ILE A 572 -3.12 40.70 15.24
C ILE A 572 -4.32 41.30 14.52
N THR A 573 -5.31 40.46 14.25
CA THR A 573 -6.57 40.85 13.61
C THR A 573 -7.64 41.13 14.65
N LEU A 574 -8.30 42.28 14.55
CA LEU A 574 -9.36 42.71 15.46
C LEU A 574 -10.72 42.70 14.76
N SER A 575 -11.73 42.16 15.45
CA SER A 575 -13.13 42.19 15.06
C SER A 575 -13.91 43.15 15.96
N VAL A 576 -14.60 44.11 15.35
CA VAL A 576 -15.36 45.15 16.07
C VAL A 576 -16.78 44.66 16.39
N SER A 577 -17.26 44.98 17.59
CA SER A 577 -18.63 44.71 18.03
C SER A 577 -19.64 45.58 17.29
N LYS A 578 -20.68 44.96 16.74
CA LYS A 578 -21.89 45.63 16.27
C LYS A 578 -22.86 45.99 17.41
N GLY A 579 -22.52 45.65 18.65
CA GLY A 579 -23.41 45.67 19.80
C GLY A 579 -24.39 44.50 19.81
N GLN A 580 -25.41 44.59 20.67
CA GLN A 580 -26.48 43.59 20.76
C GLN A 580 -27.26 43.49 19.45
N GLN A 581 -27.57 42.27 19.03
CA GLN A 581 -28.42 42.06 17.88
C GLN A 581 -29.87 42.41 18.25
N LEU A 582 -30.41 43.47 17.65
CA LEU A 582 -31.77 43.92 17.89
C LEU A 582 -32.74 43.32 16.87
N PHE A 583 -33.90 42.89 17.35
CA PHE A 583 -34.99 42.33 16.57
C PHE A 583 -36.20 43.27 16.65
N LYS A 584 -36.93 43.38 15.54
CA LYS A 584 -38.14 44.19 15.47
C LYS A 584 -39.28 43.45 16.18
N VAL A 585 -39.93 44.09 17.14
CA VAL A 585 -41.10 43.54 17.84
C VAL A 585 -42.32 43.61 16.91
N PRO A 586 -42.94 42.46 16.54
CA PRO A 586 -44.19 42.42 15.77
C PRO A 586 -45.33 43.19 16.43
N ASP A 587 -46.24 43.73 15.61
CA ASP A 587 -47.49 44.33 16.09
C ASP A 587 -48.56 43.25 16.23
N VAL A 588 -48.88 42.90 17.47
CA VAL A 588 -49.88 41.89 17.81
C VAL A 588 -51.15 42.52 18.38
N THR A 589 -51.30 43.84 18.26
CA THR A 589 -52.49 44.57 18.72
C THR A 589 -53.74 44.11 17.94
N GLY A 590 -54.81 43.76 18.64
CA GLY A 590 -56.07 43.28 18.06
C GLY A 590 -56.11 41.77 17.75
N GLN A 591 -54.98 41.07 17.90
CA GLN A 591 -54.90 39.62 17.78
C GLN A 591 -55.40 38.89 19.04
N ASP A 592 -55.69 37.60 18.87
CA ASP A 592 -55.94 36.69 19.99
C ASP A 592 -54.64 36.46 20.79
N VAL A 593 -54.73 36.37 22.12
CA VAL A 593 -53.56 36.20 23.01
C VAL A 593 -52.72 34.98 22.62
N HIS A 594 -53.33 33.88 22.18
CA HIS A 594 -52.60 32.69 21.77
C HIS A 594 -51.83 32.91 20.47
N ALA A 595 -52.45 33.57 19.48
CA ALA A 595 -51.80 33.93 18.22
C ALA A 595 -50.67 34.94 18.43
N ALA A 596 -50.92 35.98 19.23
CA ALA A 596 -49.96 37.01 19.60
C ALA A 596 -48.72 36.43 20.31
N SER A 597 -48.95 35.51 21.25
CA SER A 597 -47.86 34.85 21.98
C SER A 597 -46.98 34.01 21.05
N LYS A 598 -47.60 33.25 20.14
CA LYS A 598 -46.89 32.43 19.15
C LYS A 598 -46.05 33.28 18.19
N GLU A 599 -46.59 34.40 17.72
CA GLU A 599 -45.88 35.32 16.82
C GLU A 599 -44.67 35.98 17.51
N LEU A 600 -44.82 36.43 18.76
CA LEU A 600 -43.73 37.04 19.55
C LEU A 600 -42.65 36.02 19.95
N GLN A 601 -43.04 34.79 20.29
CA GLN A 601 -42.10 33.70 20.56
C GLN A 601 -41.34 33.28 19.29
N ALA A 602 -42.01 33.23 18.14
CA ALA A 602 -41.38 32.96 16.85
C ALA A 602 -40.37 34.05 16.46
N ALA A 603 -40.62 35.31 16.85
CA ALA A 603 -39.68 36.41 16.71
C ALA A 603 -38.54 36.41 17.73
N GLY A 604 -38.52 35.46 18.69
CA GLY A 604 -37.44 35.28 19.66
C GLY A 604 -37.59 36.08 20.96
N PHE A 605 -38.80 36.52 21.29
CA PHE A 605 -39.11 37.26 22.53
C PHE A 605 -39.80 36.38 23.59
N LYS A 606 -39.65 36.75 24.86
CA LYS A 606 -40.42 36.16 25.95
C LYS A 606 -41.77 36.87 26.07
N VAL A 607 -42.84 36.15 26.36
CA VAL A 607 -44.19 36.73 26.42
C VAL A 607 -44.73 36.60 27.84
N SER A 608 -45.23 37.71 28.39
CA SER A 608 -45.95 37.75 29.67
C SER A 608 -47.35 38.30 29.42
N VAL A 609 -48.39 37.66 29.93
CA VAL A 609 -49.79 38.04 29.65
C VAL A 609 -50.46 38.54 30.93
N ILE A 610 -51.08 39.71 30.85
CA ILE A 610 -51.91 40.29 31.91
C ILE A 610 -53.34 40.42 31.36
N GLN A 611 -54.25 39.63 31.92
CA GLN A 611 -55.64 39.56 31.45
C GLN A 611 -56.58 40.31 32.40
N LEU A 612 -57.28 41.32 31.89
CA LEU A 612 -58.13 42.24 32.68
C LEU A 612 -59.63 41.88 32.63
N PHE A 613 -60.08 41.13 31.60
CA PHE A 613 -61.48 40.70 31.41
C PHE A 613 -61.57 39.30 30.73
N LEU A 614 -62.76 38.69 30.72
CA LEU A 614 -63.03 37.34 30.15
C LEU A 614 -62.92 37.26 28.61
N THR A 615 -62.74 38.38 27.91
CA THR A 615 -62.52 38.43 26.46
C THR A 615 -61.02 38.43 26.13
N GLY A 616 -60.65 37.74 25.04
CA GLY A 616 -59.28 37.25 24.79
C GLY A 616 -58.44 38.03 23.77
N LYS A 617 -58.69 39.33 23.56
CA LYS A 617 -57.93 40.11 22.55
C LYS A 617 -56.90 41.04 23.18
N VAL A 618 -55.71 41.09 22.58
CA VAL A 618 -54.64 42.01 22.97
C VAL A 618 -55.03 43.44 22.58
N PHE A 619 -55.09 44.35 23.55
CA PHE A 619 -55.34 45.77 23.28
C PHE A 619 -54.09 46.64 23.45
N SER A 620 -53.05 46.11 24.10
CA SER A 620 -51.79 46.81 24.29
C SER A 620 -50.64 45.81 24.46
N GLN A 621 -49.44 46.21 24.02
CA GLN A 621 -48.19 45.48 24.22
C GLN A 621 -47.09 46.44 24.67
N THR A 622 -46.22 45.99 25.58
CA THR A 622 -45.01 46.72 25.99
C THR A 622 -43.83 45.77 26.09
N PRO A 623 -42.66 46.06 25.50
CA PRO A 623 -42.34 47.14 24.57
C PRO A 623 -43.29 47.27 23.36
N GLY A 624 -43.47 48.50 22.88
CA GLY A 624 -44.45 48.84 21.84
C GLY A 624 -44.17 48.18 20.50
N ALA A 625 -45.22 48.07 19.68
CA ALA A 625 -45.12 47.54 18.31
C ALA A 625 -44.05 48.27 17.49
N ASN A 626 -43.32 47.52 16.66
CA ASN A 626 -42.22 47.99 15.82
C ASN A 626 -40.99 48.52 16.57
N SER A 627 -40.92 48.41 17.91
CA SER A 627 -39.70 48.73 18.65
C SER A 627 -38.59 47.71 18.39
N MET A 628 -37.33 48.15 18.48
CA MET A 628 -36.16 47.28 18.32
C MET A 628 -35.70 46.81 19.70
N GLN A 629 -35.74 45.51 19.96
CA GLN A 629 -35.43 44.91 21.27
C GLN A 629 -34.43 43.75 21.11
N PRO A 630 -33.55 43.52 22.09
CA PRO A 630 -32.72 42.31 22.10
C PRO A 630 -33.55 41.03 22.12
N ARG A 631 -32.96 39.92 21.67
CA ARG A 631 -33.56 38.59 21.86
C ARG A 631 -33.81 38.33 23.35
N ASN A 632 -34.87 37.58 23.66
CA ASN A 632 -35.30 37.23 25.01
C ASN A 632 -35.81 38.39 25.89
N THR A 633 -35.99 39.60 25.36
CA THR A 633 -36.75 40.64 26.04
C THR A 633 -38.18 40.17 26.30
N THR A 634 -38.70 40.45 27.50
CA THR A 634 -40.08 40.13 27.85
C THR A 634 -41.03 41.20 27.31
N ILE A 635 -41.94 40.79 26.42
CA ILE A 635 -43.06 41.59 25.93
C ILE A 635 -44.29 41.26 26.77
N THR A 636 -44.79 42.26 27.48
CA THR A 636 -46.03 42.18 28.25
C THR A 636 -47.22 42.50 27.35
N LEU A 637 -48.16 41.55 27.25
CA LEU A 637 -49.42 41.69 26.55
C LEU A 637 -50.53 42.00 27.55
N TRP A 638 -51.29 43.06 27.31
CA TRP A 638 -52.52 43.34 28.02
C TRP A 638 -53.72 42.94 27.18
N ALA A 639 -54.55 42.05 27.72
CA ALA A 639 -55.73 41.53 27.06
C ALA A 639 -57.01 41.94 27.81
N ARG A 640 -58.06 42.26 27.05
CA ARG A 640 -59.39 42.59 27.57
C ARG A 640 -60.49 42.01 26.72
#